data_AF-A0A366S1T9-F1
#
_entry.id   AF-A0A366S1T9-F1
#
_cell.length_a   1.000
_cell.length_b   1.000
_cell.length_c   1.000
_cell.angle_alpha   90.00
_cell.angle_beta   90.00
_cell.angle_gamma   90.00
#
_symmetry.space_group_name_H-M   'P 1'
#
loop_
_entity.id
_entity.type
_entity.pdbx_description
1 polymer ?
#
loop_
_entity_poly.entity_id
_entity_poly.type
_entity_poly.pdbx_seq_one_letter_code
_entity_poly.pdbx_strand_id
1 'polypeptide(L)'
;MPSAEVETLPSHIVGGNAQSRPRLDGPLTYTGSLDNYSQFDVTPVIGREFNGLQIRDLLKWDDIHIRDLAVTISQRGVVFLKDQDVTPNEMKDFMLRLTDLAGCPSTSGLHVHPLTEEGSELGDQISVISSEKQKKGGGLTHQLSDVSRFASAGWHSDITFEKVPSDYAMLRIHTLPATGGDTLWASGYEVYDRLSDPMKKFLEGLTATHDASFFHDEARRLGNPIRKGIRGSPLNQGENLTAVHPLIRTNPVTGWKSVFVNKGFTKRINGLSRDESDTLLAYLFNLVTQNHDAQVRYRWSKNDCAIWDNRSTFHCATYDYLEARAGDRVASLGEAPYLDINTSYRPTLSQPSLSRPSIRDSKVTSSLISRRNCSCRRAMLRNGEDVTSASLDVRRGRQVLPKNVKPLHYDLTLEPNFETFKYEGTVVIDFDVVEDSTSIALNTVDLEIHETLVEANGATISSSPTLDYDKDSQTTTITFDKTIPAGQKARLTQRFTGILNDDMAGFYRSSYKDEQGNTKYIATTQFEATDARRAFPCLDEPALKATFTVTLIADKDLVCLGNMDVASEKEVDSKVTGKKSKAITYNKTPIMSTYLLAFIIGDLKHYETNNFRVPIRVWCTPDQDLEHAVFSAELGARTLEFYEKQFGSQYPLPKMDMVAIPDFAAGAMENWGLITYRVVDLLLDEKTSSAVTKKRVAEVVQHELAHQWFGNLVTMDFWDGLWLKEGFATWMSWYSSNAFYPEWRIWEGYVTEDLRSALGLDSLRSSHPIEVPVKRADEVNQIFDAISYEKGSCVLRMISKYLGEDVFLKGVRIYLDRHAYGNTETTDLWAALSEASGKDVERVADIWTKKVGYPVVAVTEDESKGTIHVKQNRFLRTADVKPEEDEVLYPVFLNLRTKDGIQEDLALNVREADFKVPDFDFYKVNSGHSGIYRTSYTSERLQRLGQNAKAGLLGVEDRAGMIADAGALAAAGYQKTSGLLSLLQGFDSEDEFIVWDEITLRVASLRDAWVFEEDDVNKALKAFQRDLVSEKANEIGWNISSSDDFTAQRFKALMFGKAAIVEDESAKKAAFELFEKFINGDREAVQPNLRSSVFGVVLTYGGEAEYNAVLKEYETAKQSSERNTALRSLGFAKDPELIKRTLAYTLSDNVKTQDIYMPLAGLRAHKEGVLALWGWVKENWDVLTKRLPPGMSLLGDMVAISTSSFTHADQIDDVKSFFEEKGNKGFELELAQSLDAMKAKQNWLARDKEDVKQWLAQNKYL
;
A
#
# COMPACT_ATOMS: atom_id res chain seq x y z
N MET A 1 -62.87 -19.64 32.13
CA MET A 1 -63.00 -19.36 30.68
C MET A 1 -62.65 -17.90 30.43
N PRO A 2 -61.94 -17.52 29.36
CA PRO A 2 -61.63 -18.31 28.16
C PRO A 2 -60.15 -18.67 28.00
N SER A 3 -59.91 -19.68 27.16
CA SER A 3 -58.62 -20.09 26.60
C SER A 3 -58.00 -18.97 25.77
N ALA A 4 -56.76 -18.59 26.06
CA ALA A 4 -55.92 -17.90 25.09
C ALA A 4 -55.17 -18.97 24.31
N GLU A 5 -55.57 -19.17 23.05
CA GLU A 5 -54.82 -19.94 22.07
C GLU A 5 -53.38 -19.43 22.05
N VAL A 6 -52.41 -20.30 22.37
CA VAL A 6 -51.02 -20.04 22.02
C VAL A 6 -50.97 -20.16 20.51
N GLU A 7 -51.05 -19.02 19.81
CA GLU A 7 -50.73 -18.96 18.38
C GLU A 7 -49.32 -19.53 18.20
N THR A 8 -49.25 -20.79 17.79
CA THR A 8 -48.01 -21.41 17.33
C THR A 8 -47.54 -20.61 16.13
N LEU A 9 -46.33 -20.06 16.20
CA LEU A 9 -45.74 -19.30 15.11
C LEU A 9 -45.84 -20.12 13.81
N PRO A 10 -46.20 -19.49 12.68
CA PRO A 10 -46.10 -20.14 11.39
C PRO A 10 -44.69 -20.71 11.23
N SER A 11 -44.59 -21.95 10.73
CA SER A 11 -43.32 -22.70 10.64
C SER A 11 -42.19 -21.99 9.86
N HIS A 12 -42.50 -20.92 9.15
CA HIS A 12 -41.58 -20.11 8.35
C HIS A 12 -41.07 -18.84 9.06
N ILE A 13 -41.58 -18.49 10.25
CA ILE A 13 -41.14 -17.29 10.98
C ILE A 13 -40.11 -17.66 12.06
N VAL A 14 -38.93 -17.04 11.99
CA VAL A 14 -37.85 -17.18 12.97
C VAL A 14 -37.72 -15.90 13.80
N GLY A 15 -37.70 -16.02 15.13
CA GLY A 15 -37.59 -14.88 16.05
C GLY A 15 -38.89 -14.09 16.25
N GLY A 16 -38.78 -12.89 16.82
CA GLY A 16 -39.88 -12.00 17.23
C GLY A 16 -40.60 -12.43 18.51
N ASN A 17 -41.71 -11.75 18.83
CA ASN A 17 -42.51 -11.99 20.04
C ASN A 17 -44.01 -11.98 19.69
N ALA A 18 -44.77 -12.94 20.19
CA ALA A 18 -46.21 -13.06 19.91
C ALA A 18 -47.02 -11.83 20.35
N GLN A 19 -46.60 -11.12 21.40
CA GLN A 19 -47.26 -9.91 21.89
C GLN A 19 -46.88 -8.64 21.11
N SER A 20 -45.95 -8.73 20.16
CA SER A 20 -45.41 -7.58 19.41
C SER A 20 -45.14 -7.97 17.95
N ARG A 21 -46.19 -8.41 17.26
CA ARG A 21 -46.20 -8.72 15.83
C ARG A 21 -46.74 -7.53 15.01
N PRO A 22 -46.29 -7.36 13.76
CA PRO A 22 -46.85 -6.33 12.89
C PRO A 22 -48.33 -6.65 12.61
N ARG A 23 -49.16 -5.62 12.45
CA ARG A 23 -50.58 -5.73 12.08
C ARG A 23 -50.82 -5.81 10.57
N LEU A 24 -49.75 -5.90 9.79
CA LEU A 24 -49.84 -6.04 8.34
C LEU A 24 -49.96 -7.52 7.94
N ASP A 25 -50.97 -7.83 7.11
CA ASP A 25 -51.12 -9.15 6.49
C ASP A 25 -50.15 -9.38 5.32
N GLY A 26 -49.46 -8.32 4.87
CA GLY A 26 -48.45 -8.35 3.81
C GLY A 26 -47.87 -6.97 3.52
N PRO A 27 -46.87 -6.86 2.61
CA PRO A 27 -46.23 -5.60 2.28
C PRO A 27 -47.19 -4.52 1.79
N LEU A 28 -46.93 -3.28 2.17
CA LEU A 28 -47.71 -2.14 1.71
C LEU A 28 -47.32 -1.77 0.27
N THR A 29 -48.33 -1.48 -0.55
CA THR A 29 -48.15 -0.99 -1.92
C THR A 29 -48.21 0.54 -1.95
N TYR A 30 -47.27 1.16 -2.64
CA TYR A 30 -47.24 2.60 -2.93
C TYR A 30 -48.34 2.96 -3.93
N THR A 31 -49.15 3.99 -3.62
CA THR A 31 -50.30 4.38 -4.44
C THR A 31 -50.03 5.53 -5.41
N GLY A 32 -48.91 6.23 -5.28
CA GLY A 32 -48.54 7.38 -6.12
C GLY A 32 -48.97 8.74 -5.55
N SER A 33 -49.45 8.81 -4.31
CA SER A 33 -50.00 10.06 -3.76
C SER A 33 -48.94 11.16 -3.56
N LEU A 34 -47.65 10.81 -3.57
CA LEU A 34 -46.54 11.75 -3.44
C LEU A 34 -45.89 12.13 -4.77
N ASP A 35 -46.33 11.55 -5.90
CA ASP A 35 -45.67 11.73 -7.21
C ASP A 35 -45.74 13.18 -7.73
N ASN A 36 -46.69 13.97 -7.24
CA ASN A 36 -46.83 15.38 -7.61
C ASN A 36 -45.86 16.32 -6.87
N TYR A 37 -45.11 15.82 -5.88
CA TYR A 37 -44.09 16.59 -5.19
C TYR A 37 -42.77 16.49 -5.94
N SER A 38 -42.02 17.60 -5.94
CA SER A 38 -40.66 17.58 -6.44
C SER A 38 -39.83 16.65 -5.55
N GLN A 39 -39.34 15.57 -6.14
CA GLN A 39 -38.58 14.53 -5.45
C GLN A 39 -37.32 14.17 -6.21
N PHE A 40 -36.26 13.86 -5.48
CA PHE A 40 -35.00 13.39 -6.04
C PHE A 40 -34.42 12.28 -5.16
N ASP A 41 -33.99 11.19 -5.78
CA ASP A 41 -33.27 10.11 -5.11
C ASP A 41 -31.81 10.53 -4.92
N VAL A 42 -31.41 10.76 -3.67
CA VAL A 42 -30.08 11.30 -3.34
C VAL A 42 -28.97 10.34 -3.78
N THR A 43 -29.23 9.03 -3.70
CA THR A 43 -28.38 7.99 -4.29
C THR A 43 -29.25 6.93 -4.97
N PRO A 44 -28.69 6.05 -5.82
CA PRO A 44 -29.49 5.03 -6.51
C PRO A 44 -30.24 4.08 -5.55
N VAL A 45 -29.66 3.74 -4.39
CA VAL A 45 -30.17 2.65 -3.53
C VAL A 45 -30.75 3.10 -2.19
N ILE A 46 -30.45 4.32 -1.74
CA ILE A 46 -30.89 4.88 -0.45
C ILE A 46 -31.05 6.41 -0.52
N GLY A 47 -31.99 6.96 0.24
CA GLY A 47 -32.24 8.39 0.32
C GLY A 47 -33.20 8.88 -0.76
N ARG A 48 -34.21 9.65 -0.33
CA ARG A 48 -35.06 10.47 -1.19
C ARG A 48 -35.34 11.82 -0.55
N GLU A 49 -35.11 12.89 -1.27
CA GLU A 49 -35.46 14.23 -0.83
C GLU A 49 -36.81 14.65 -1.43
N PHE A 50 -37.66 15.28 -0.61
CA PHE A 50 -38.87 15.97 -1.06
C PHE A 50 -38.75 17.47 -0.82
N ASN A 51 -39.06 18.24 -1.87
CA ASN A 51 -39.14 19.69 -1.82
C ASN A 51 -40.60 20.14 -1.78
N GLY A 52 -40.95 20.96 -0.78
CA GLY A 52 -42.29 21.52 -0.61
C GLY A 52 -43.32 20.63 0.13
N LEU A 53 -42.93 19.43 0.57
CA LEU A 53 -43.78 18.57 1.41
C LEU A 53 -43.61 18.94 2.89
N GLN A 54 -44.68 19.35 3.57
CA GLN A 54 -44.66 19.77 4.98
C GLN A 54 -45.39 18.76 5.87
N ILE A 55 -44.74 18.31 6.96
CA ILE A 55 -45.33 17.39 7.95
C ILE A 55 -46.65 17.93 8.52
N ARG A 56 -46.70 19.25 8.76
CA ARG A 56 -47.87 19.92 9.31
C ARG A 56 -49.11 19.82 8.41
N ASP A 57 -48.91 19.72 7.11
CA ASP A 57 -50.00 19.55 6.15
C ASP A 57 -50.40 18.09 6.03
N LEU A 58 -49.43 17.16 6.01
CA LEU A 58 -49.68 15.72 6.07
C LEU A 58 -50.57 15.33 7.26
N LEU A 59 -50.36 15.97 8.43
CA LEU A 59 -51.20 15.76 9.62
C LEU A 59 -52.67 16.12 9.42
N LYS A 60 -53.00 16.97 8.43
CA LYS A 60 -54.38 17.39 8.12
C LYS A 60 -54.98 16.61 6.95
N TRP A 61 -54.16 15.89 6.18
CA TRP A 61 -54.59 15.14 5.01
C TRP A 61 -55.09 13.74 5.38
N ASP A 62 -55.53 13.00 4.36
CA ASP A 62 -55.91 11.59 4.48
C ASP A 62 -54.72 10.69 4.84
N ASP A 63 -55.03 9.47 5.28
CA ASP A 63 -54.02 8.49 5.68
C ASP A 63 -53.20 7.97 4.49
N ILE A 64 -53.65 8.17 3.25
CA ILE A 64 -53.00 7.63 2.05
C ILE A 64 -51.62 8.29 1.88
N HIS A 65 -51.52 9.61 2.07
CA HIS A 65 -50.24 10.32 1.90
C HIS A 65 -49.19 9.91 2.94
N ILE A 66 -49.60 9.74 4.20
CA ILE A 66 -48.70 9.29 5.27
C ILE A 66 -48.31 7.82 5.05
N ARG A 67 -49.24 6.98 4.60
CA ARG A 67 -48.95 5.59 4.26
C ARG A 67 -47.97 5.47 3.09
N ASP A 68 -48.16 6.24 2.03
CA ASP A 68 -47.23 6.27 0.88
C ASP A 68 -45.86 6.84 1.28
N LEU A 69 -45.81 7.76 2.23
CA LEU A 69 -44.56 8.22 2.83
C LEU A 69 -43.89 7.12 3.64
N ALA A 70 -44.64 6.34 4.42
CA ALA A 70 -44.10 5.17 5.15
C ALA A 70 -43.51 4.13 4.18
N VAL A 71 -44.19 3.82 3.08
CA VAL A 71 -43.67 2.94 2.03
C VAL A 71 -42.39 3.52 1.42
N THR A 72 -42.39 4.81 1.10
CA THR A 72 -41.22 5.49 0.51
C THR A 72 -40.02 5.45 1.45
N ILE A 73 -40.21 5.77 2.74
CA ILE A 73 -39.17 5.69 3.77
C ILE A 73 -38.64 4.26 3.86
N SER A 74 -39.52 3.26 3.93
CA SER A 74 -39.11 1.86 4.06
C SER A 74 -38.44 1.29 2.82
N GLN A 75 -38.72 1.80 1.61
CA GLN A 75 -38.06 1.38 0.37
C GLN A 75 -36.73 2.09 0.13
N ARG A 76 -36.66 3.38 0.51
CA ARG A 76 -35.51 4.26 0.30
C ARG A 76 -34.61 4.37 1.53
N GLY A 77 -34.94 3.71 2.64
CA GLY A 77 -34.21 3.74 3.92
C GLY A 77 -34.39 5.04 4.71
N VAL A 78 -34.24 6.18 4.05
CA VAL A 78 -34.40 7.52 4.65
C VAL A 78 -35.01 8.50 3.65
N VAL A 79 -35.87 9.40 4.14
CA VAL A 79 -36.35 10.56 3.38
C VAL A 79 -35.94 11.86 4.06
N PHE A 80 -35.68 12.88 3.24
CA PHE A 80 -35.31 14.22 3.68
C PHE A 80 -36.40 15.21 3.27
N LEU A 81 -36.90 15.96 4.25
CA LEU A 81 -37.92 16.99 4.06
C LEU A 81 -37.29 18.34 4.39
N LYS A 82 -37.17 19.21 3.38
CA LYS A 82 -36.52 20.52 3.53
C LYS A 82 -37.40 21.52 4.27
N ASP A 83 -36.78 22.40 5.04
CA ASP A 83 -37.40 23.61 5.63
C ASP A 83 -38.76 23.34 6.32
N GLN A 84 -38.78 22.48 7.34
CA GLN A 84 -40.02 22.07 8.01
C GLN A 84 -40.47 23.06 9.10
N ASP A 85 -41.71 23.54 9.00
CA ASP A 85 -42.41 24.27 10.08
C ASP A 85 -43.24 23.31 10.95
N VAL A 86 -42.54 22.47 11.72
CA VAL A 86 -43.17 21.46 12.60
C VAL A 86 -42.77 21.66 14.05
N THR A 87 -43.71 21.61 14.99
CA THR A 87 -43.40 21.68 16.42
C THR A 87 -43.05 20.29 16.99
N PRO A 88 -42.32 20.20 18.12
CA PRO A 88 -42.02 18.90 18.74
C PRO A 88 -43.28 18.06 19.09
N ASN A 89 -44.43 18.68 19.36
CA ASN A 89 -45.69 17.97 19.53
C ASN A 89 -46.25 17.42 18.21
N GLU A 90 -46.28 18.23 17.15
CA GLU A 90 -46.67 17.76 15.82
C GLU A 90 -45.71 16.66 15.32
N MET A 91 -44.43 16.69 15.70
CA MET A 91 -43.49 15.59 15.43
C MET A 91 -43.92 14.27 16.09
N LYS A 92 -44.40 14.31 17.34
CA LYS A 92 -44.92 13.12 18.04
C LYS A 92 -46.20 12.60 17.39
N ASP A 93 -47.14 13.50 17.11
CA ASP A 93 -48.42 13.15 16.49
C ASP A 93 -48.21 12.52 15.11
N PHE A 94 -47.29 13.08 14.33
CA PHE A 94 -46.94 12.55 13.01
C PHE A 94 -46.30 11.17 13.10
N MET A 95 -45.31 10.98 13.98
CA MET A 95 -44.64 9.68 14.14
C MET A 95 -45.60 8.58 14.64
N LEU A 96 -46.54 8.92 15.53
CA LEU A 96 -47.60 7.99 15.97
C LEU A 96 -48.52 7.59 14.82
N ARG A 97 -48.91 8.54 13.96
CA ARG A 97 -49.75 8.25 12.79
C ARG A 97 -48.99 7.45 11.72
N LEU A 98 -47.71 7.78 11.49
CA LEU A 98 -46.84 7.08 10.54
C LEU A 98 -46.66 5.60 10.92
N THR A 99 -46.30 5.32 12.18
CA THR A 99 -46.07 3.94 12.67
C THR A 99 -47.37 3.11 12.70
N ASP A 100 -48.50 3.71 13.08
CA ASP A 100 -49.79 3.02 13.09
C ASP A 100 -50.22 2.60 11.68
N LEU A 101 -50.05 3.48 10.69
CA LEU A 101 -50.33 3.23 9.28
C LEU A 101 -49.31 2.28 8.62
N ALA A 102 -48.08 2.24 9.14
CA ALA A 102 -47.08 1.23 8.79
C ALA A 102 -47.31 -0.13 9.48
N GLY A 103 -48.37 -0.23 10.29
CA GLY A 103 -48.85 -1.47 10.91
C GLY A 103 -47.98 -1.96 12.06
N CYS A 104 -47.47 -1.05 12.90
CA CYS A 104 -46.84 -1.43 14.17
C CYS A 104 -47.83 -2.20 15.08
N PRO A 105 -47.35 -2.97 16.07
CA PRO A 105 -48.21 -3.56 17.09
C PRO A 105 -49.02 -2.49 17.84
N SER A 106 -50.25 -2.80 18.26
CA SER A 106 -51.09 -1.85 19.02
C SER A 106 -50.53 -1.48 20.40
N THR A 107 -49.58 -2.26 20.90
CA THR A 107 -48.87 -2.01 22.16
C THR A 107 -47.63 -1.13 21.99
N SER A 108 -47.24 -0.83 20.75
CA SER A 108 -46.08 -0.01 20.44
C SER A 108 -46.48 1.47 20.35
N GLY A 109 -45.76 2.31 21.09
CA GLY A 109 -45.90 3.77 21.04
C GLY A 109 -44.59 4.46 20.70
N LEU A 110 -44.42 5.68 21.21
CA LEU A 110 -43.14 6.39 21.09
C LEU A 110 -42.15 5.93 22.15
N HIS A 111 -40.90 5.75 21.75
CA HIS A 111 -39.83 5.35 22.64
C HIS A 111 -39.45 6.47 23.61
N VAL A 112 -39.13 6.10 24.83
CA VAL A 112 -38.56 6.98 25.85
C VAL A 112 -37.14 6.51 26.12
N HIS A 113 -36.14 7.34 25.82
CA HIS A 113 -34.74 6.95 25.98
C HIS A 113 -34.42 6.60 27.45
N PRO A 114 -33.64 5.52 27.72
CA PRO A 114 -33.31 5.10 29.09
C PRO A 114 -32.70 6.20 29.97
N LEU A 115 -32.01 7.17 29.34
CA LEU A 115 -31.36 8.32 29.99
C LEU A 115 -32.15 9.63 29.94
N THR A 116 -33.38 9.67 29.40
CA THR A 116 -34.20 10.89 29.45
C THR A 116 -34.65 11.13 30.90
N GLU A 117 -34.51 12.35 31.43
CA GLU A 117 -35.03 12.71 32.77
C GLU A 117 -36.56 12.71 32.79
N GLU A 118 -37.18 12.19 33.85
CA GLU A 118 -38.64 12.14 34.01
C GLU A 118 -39.24 13.56 34.11
N GLY A 119 -40.24 13.85 33.27
CA GLY A 119 -40.82 15.19 33.19
C GLY A 119 -40.00 16.17 32.35
N SER A 120 -39.29 15.68 31.33
CA SER A 120 -38.48 16.53 30.44
C SER A 120 -39.30 17.65 29.79
N GLU A 121 -38.70 18.83 29.60
CA GLU A 121 -39.37 20.06 29.15
C GLU A 121 -40.13 19.92 27.81
N LEU A 122 -39.58 19.13 26.86
CA LEU A 122 -40.21 18.85 25.56
C LEU A 122 -41.11 17.60 25.59
N GLY A 123 -41.22 16.95 26.75
CA GLY A 123 -41.86 15.67 26.95
C GLY A 123 -40.87 14.51 26.87
N ASP A 124 -41.15 13.46 27.63
CA ASP A 124 -40.29 12.29 27.83
C ASP A 124 -39.98 11.51 26.54
N GLN A 125 -40.85 11.62 25.54
CA GLN A 125 -40.72 10.95 24.24
C GLN A 125 -39.82 11.71 23.26
N ILE A 126 -39.34 12.90 23.62
CA ILE A 126 -38.49 13.74 22.75
C ILE A 126 -37.05 13.69 23.26
N SER A 127 -36.14 13.26 22.40
CA SER A 127 -34.70 13.26 22.67
C SER A 127 -34.06 14.49 22.03
N VAL A 128 -33.52 15.40 22.85
CA VAL A 128 -32.71 16.53 22.34
C VAL A 128 -31.30 16.03 22.03
N ILE A 129 -30.97 15.95 20.75
CA ILE A 129 -29.64 15.61 20.26
C ILE A 129 -28.83 16.89 20.20
N SER A 130 -27.83 17.04 21.07
CA SER A 130 -27.02 18.25 21.18
C SER A 130 -25.54 17.92 21.36
N SER A 131 -24.68 18.55 20.57
CA SER A 131 -23.23 18.41 20.69
C SER A 131 -22.72 18.89 22.05
N GLU A 132 -23.40 19.86 22.69
CA GLU A 132 -23.06 20.36 24.03
C GLU A 132 -23.47 19.39 25.14
N LYS A 133 -24.61 18.71 24.99
CA LYS A 133 -25.00 17.62 25.90
C LYS A 133 -24.06 16.42 25.76
N GLN A 134 -23.63 16.13 24.53
CA GLN A 134 -22.63 15.10 24.27
C GLN A 134 -21.26 15.45 24.89
N LYS A 135 -20.83 16.73 24.93
CA LYS A 135 -19.61 17.20 25.66
C LYS A 135 -19.64 16.96 27.15
N LYS A 136 -20.84 16.90 27.72
CA LYS A 136 -21.04 16.53 29.12
C LYS A 136 -21.22 15.03 29.30
N GLY A 137 -21.08 14.26 28.23
CA GLY A 137 -20.91 12.81 28.08
C GLY A 137 -22.14 11.97 27.68
N GLY A 138 -23.29 12.58 27.36
CA GLY A 138 -24.48 11.80 26.95
C GLY A 138 -24.41 11.28 25.50
N GLY A 139 -24.50 9.96 25.26
CA GLY A 139 -24.68 9.37 23.92
C GLY A 139 -23.89 8.08 23.67
N LEU A 140 -23.98 7.54 22.44
CA LEU A 140 -23.18 6.38 21.96
C LEU A 140 -21.70 6.71 21.73
N THR A 141 -21.37 8.00 21.66
CA THR A 141 -20.01 8.50 21.57
C THR A 141 -19.52 8.83 22.97
N HIS A 142 -18.70 7.97 23.56
CA HIS A 142 -17.98 8.26 24.80
C HIS A 142 -17.14 9.52 24.64
N GLN A 143 -17.66 10.70 25.02
CA GLN A 143 -16.86 11.92 25.08
C GLN A 143 -16.09 11.98 26.41
N LEU A 144 -15.21 11.00 26.62
CA LEU A 144 -14.20 10.98 27.68
C LEU A 144 -12.84 10.97 27.01
N SER A 145 -12.10 12.07 27.14
CA SER A 145 -10.66 12.37 26.92
C SER A 145 -9.85 11.72 25.77
N ASP A 146 -10.23 10.57 25.24
CA ASP A 146 -9.59 9.82 24.17
C ASP A 146 -10.68 9.22 23.26
N VAL A 147 -11.03 9.94 22.20
CA VAL A 147 -12.07 9.57 21.23
C VAL A 147 -11.42 9.13 19.93
N SER A 148 -11.83 7.95 19.45
CA SER A 148 -11.53 7.50 18.09
C SER A 148 -11.91 8.60 17.08
N ARG A 149 -10.92 9.11 16.33
CA ARG A 149 -11.13 10.09 15.27
C ARG A 149 -11.67 9.49 13.97
N PHE A 150 -11.87 8.17 13.92
CA PHE A 150 -12.42 7.51 12.73
C PHE A 150 -13.90 7.84 12.55
N ALA A 151 -14.23 8.40 11.38
CA ALA A 151 -15.61 8.66 10.94
C ALA A 151 -16.47 7.39 10.81
N SER A 152 -15.85 6.20 10.85
CA SER A 152 -16.52 4.90 10.84
C SER A 152 -16.95 4.40 12.24
N ALA A 153 -16.62 5.13 13.31
CA ALA A 153 -17.09 4.82 14.66
C ALA A 153 -18.45 5.50 14.92
N GLY A 154 -19.44 4.74 15.40
CA GLY A 154 -20.76 5.27 15.75
C GLY A 154 -21.93 4.84 14.84
N TRP A 155 -21.69 4.03 13.82
CA TRP A 155 -22.76 3.45 12.99
C TRP A 155 -23.68 2.52 13.79
N HIS A 156 -24.97 2.86 13.83
CA HIS A 156 -26.00 2.08 14.53
C HIS A 156 -27.38 2.21 13.91
N SER A 157 -28.24 1.24 14.19
CA SER A 157 -29.70 1.43 14.14
C SER A 157 -30.16 1.78 15.55
N ASP A 158 -31.18 2.63 15.68
CA ASP A 158 -31.61 3.08 17.00
C ASP A 158 -32.09 1.92 17.87
N ILE A 159 -31.66 1.94 19.13
CA ILE A 159 -32.23 1.16 20.25
C ILE A 159 -32.35 -0.35 20.00
N THR A 160 -31.47 -0.94 19.20
CA THR A 160 -31.46 -2.40 18.93
C THR A 160 -31.19 -3.28 20.16
N PHE A 161 -30.90 -2.68 21.32
CA PHE A 161 -30.78 -3.37 22.61
C PHE A 161 -32.13 -3.55 23.32
N GLU A 162 -33.22 -2.94 22.82
CA GLU A 162 -34.57 -3.15 23.33
C GLU A 162 -35.23 -4.35 22.65
N LYS A 163 -36.12 -5.06 23.36
CA LYS A 163 -36.82 -6.23 22.81
C LYS A 163 -37.72 -5.86 21.64
N VAL A 164 -38.31 -4.68 21.70
CA VAL A 164 -39.10 -4.06 20.63
C VAL A 164 -38.36 -2.77 20.23
N PRO A 165 -37.46 -2.82 19.24
CA PRO A 165 -36.67 -1.68 18.81
C PRO A 165 -37.51 -0.71 17.95
N SER A 166 -36.88 0.39 17.55
CA SER A 166 -37.54 1.41 16.75
C SER A 166 -37.86 0.90 15.34
N ASP A 167 -39.03 1.25 14.80
CA ASP A 167 -39.30 1.16 13.37
C ASP A 167 -38.81 2.42 12.66
N TYR A 168 -39.34 3.59 12.99
CA TYR A 168 -38.94 4.87 12.41
C TYR A 168 -38.36 5.80 13.46
N ALA A 169 -37.41 6.61 13.02
CA ALA A 169 -36.95 7.77 13.77
C ALA A 169 -36.96 9.00 12.89
N MET A 170 -37.25 10.13 13.52
CA MET A 170 -37.35 11.44 12.90
C MET A 170 -36.48 12.43 13.65
N LEU A 171 -35.63 13.15 12.94
CA LEU A 171 -34.73 14.16 13.47
C LEU A 171 -34.93 15.47 12.72
N ARG A 172 -35.22 16.55 13.45
CA ARG A 172 -35.23 17.91 12.90
C ARG A 172 -34.07 18.71 13.50
N ILE A 173 -33.21 19.24 12.65
CA ILE A 173 -32.08 20.06 13.10
C ILE A 173 -32.43 21.55 13.02
N HIS A 174 -32.45 22.23 14.18
CA HIS A 174 -32.77 23.66 14.25
C HIS A 174 -31.54 24.54 14.54
N THR A 175 -30.47 23.95 15.09
CA THR A 175 -29.18 24.61 15.34
C THR A 175 -28.09 23.87 14.59
N LEU A 176 -27.44 24.57 13.66
CA LEU A 176 -26.39 24.02 12.80
C LEU A 176 -25.07 24.77 13.01
N PRO A 177 -23.94 24.05 12.88
CA PRO A 177 -22.66 24.70 12.69
C PRO A 177 -22.58 25.34 11.30
N ALA A 178 -21.68 26.31 11.12
CA ALA A 178 -21.43 26.96 9.83
C ALA A 178 -20.91 25.97 8.77
N THR A 179 -20.13 24.96 9.19
CA THR A 179 -19.58 23.89 8.36
C THR A 179 -19.64 22.55 9.11
N GLY A 180 -19.80 21.45 8.36
CA GLY A 180 -19.90 20.10 8.91
C GLY A 180 -21.23 19.80 9.62
N GLY A 181 -21.26 18.72 10.40
CA GLY A 181 -22.43 18.29 11.17
C GLY A 181 -23.45 17.50 10.35
N ASP A 182 -23.00 16.86 9.29
CA ASP A 182 -23.79 16.00 8.43
C ASP A 182 -24.21 14.72 9.16
N THR A 183 -25.08 13.96 8.51
CA THR A 183 -25.44 12.62 8.97
C THR A 183 -25.41 11.68 7.78
N LEU A 184 -24.84 10.50 7.98
CA LEU A 184 -24.81 9.44 6.98
C LEU A 184 -25.80 8.35 7.37
N TRP A 185 -26.43 7.75 6.36
CA TRP A 185 -27.25 6.54 6.48
C TRP A 185 -26.71 5.48 5.53
N ALA A 186 -26.88 4.20 5.88
CA ALA A 186 -26.47 3.05 5.09
C ALA A 186 -27.61 2.03 5.00
N SER A 187 -27.81 1.42 3.83
CA SER A 187 -28.91 0.48 3.60
C SER A 187 -28.54 -0.94 4.02
N GLY A 188 -29.23 -1.47 5.02
CA GLY A 188 -29.12 -2.87 5.42
C GLY A 188 -29.68 -3.86 4.40
N TYR A 189 -30.57 -3.41 3.50
CA TYR A 189 -31.00 -4.20 2.34
C TYR A 189 -29.85 -4.37 1.35
N GLU A 190 -29.18 -3.27 1.00
CA GLU A 190 -28.07 -3.31 0.05
C GLU A 190 -26.90 -4.15 0.59
N VAL A 191 -26.66 -4.08 1.91
CA VAL A 191 -25.69 -4.95 2.58
C VAL A 191 -26.10 -6.43 2.44
N TYR A 192 -27.37 -6.77 2.66
CA TYR A 192 -27.86 -8.14 2.48
C TYR A 192 -27.77 -8.61 1.02
N ASP A 193 -28.16 -7.76 0.07
CA ASP A 193 -28.20 -8.08 -1.36
C ASP A 193 -26.80 -8.38 -1.93
N ARG A 194 -25.75 -7.84 -1.32
CA ARG A 194 -24.33 -8.06 -1.70
C ARG A 194 -23.73 -9.34 -1.16
N LEU A 195 -24.35 -9.95 -0.14
CA LEU A 195 -23.86 -11.21 0.40
C LEU A 195 -23.99 -12.30 -0.67
N SER A 196 -23.03 -13.23 -0.73
CA SER A 196 -23.18 -14.42 -1.55
C SER A 196 -24.35 -15.27 -1.05
N ASP A 197 -25.02 -16.02 -1.92
CA ASP A 197 -26.17 -16.85 -1.52
C ASP A 197 -25.84 -17.86 -0.39
N PRO A 198 -24.65 -18.50 -0.35
CA PRO A 198 -24.25 -19.31 0.80
C PRO A 198 -24.18 -18.50 2.10
N MET A 199 -23.64 -17.28 2.05
CA MET A 199 -23.54 -16.40 3.21
C MET A 199 -24.93 -15.95 3.68
N LYS A 200 -25.83 -15.58 2.77
CA LYS A 200 -27.23 -15.26 3.12
C LYS A 200 -27.89 -16.43 3.85
N LYS A 201 -27.80 -17.63 3.29
CA LYS A 201 -28.40 -18.84 3.88
C LYS A 201 -27.81 -19.17 5.25
N PHE A 202 -26.50 -19.00 5.41
CA PHE A 202 -25.83 -19.20 6.69
C PHE A 202 -26.31 -18.21 7.75
N LEU A 203 -26.39 -16.92 7.39
CA LEU A 203 -26.75 -15.85 8.30
C LEU A 203 -28.23 -15.82 8.68
N GLU A 204 -29.14 -16.26 7.79
CA GLU A 204 -30.58 -16.33 8.04
C GLU A 204 -30.97 -17.26 9.21
N GLY A 205 -30.11 -18.19 9.60
CA GLY A 205 -30.33 -19.06 10.76
C GLY A 205 -29.79 -18.51 12.08
N LEU A 206 -29.04 -17.41 12.06
CA LEU A 206 -28.30 -16.92 13.23
C LEU A 206 -29.03 -15.77 13.93
N THR A 207 -28.75 -15.62 15.22
CA THR A 207 -29.19 -14.46 16.02
C THR A 207 -27.97 -13.72 16.55
N ALA A 208 -28.14 -12.46 16.92
CA ALA A 208 -27.10 -11.64 17.50
C ALA A 208 -27.56 -11.02 18.83
N THR A 209 -26.64 -10.90 19.77
CA THR A 209 -26.83 -10.23 21.06
C THR A 209 -26.46 -8.76 20.92
N HIS A 210 -27.42 -7.89 21.21
CA HIS A 210 -27.30 -6.44 21.24
C HIS A 210 -27.26 -5.97 22.70
N ASP A 211 -26.27 -5.18 23.05
CA ASP A 211 -25.98 -4.78 24.43
C ASP A 211 -25.69 -3.29 24.50
N ALA A 212 -26.46 -2.59 25.35
CA ALA A 212 -26.23 -1.20 25.70
C ALA A 212 -26.09 -0.99 27.22
N SER A 213 -25.52 -1.98 27.91
CA SER A 213 -25.25 -1.94 29.35
C SER A 213 -24.35 -0.77 29.75
N PHE A 214 -23.53 -0.25 28.83
CA PHE A 214 -22.72 0.96 29.03
C PHE A 214 -23.56 2.21 29.40
N PHE A 215 -24.87 2.25 29.09
CA PHE A 215 -25.72 3.34 29.56
C PHE A 215 -25.89 3.36 31.09
N HIS A 216 -25.64 2.25 31.80
CA HIS A 216 -25.61 2.26 33.26
C HIS A 216 -24.43 3.06 33.82
N ASP A 217 -23.27 2.99 33.17
CA ASP A 217 -22.12 3.83 33.50
C ASP A 217 -22.45 5.30 33.27
N GLU A 218 -23.12 5.58 32.16
CA GLU A 218 -23.50 6.92 31.77
C GLU A 218 -24.55 7.54 32.71
N ALA A 219 -25.55 6.75 33.12
CA ALA A 219 -26.53 7.12 34.14
C ALA A 219 -25.86 7.49 35.47
N ARG A 220 -24.88 6.69 35.91
CA ARG A 220 -24.09 6.98 37.13
C ARG A 220 -23.32 8.29 37.00
N ARG A 221 -22.71 8.52 35.83
CA ARG A 221 -21.87 9.70 35.56
C ARG A 221 -22.70 10.99 35.50
N LEU A 222 -23.87 10.94 34.88
CA LEU A 222 -24.78 12.08 34.76
C LEU A 222 -25.61 12.33 36.02
N GLY A 223 -25.62 11.39 36.98
CA GLY A 223 -26.48 11.46 38.16
C GLY A 223 -27.96 11.26 37.85
N ASN A 224 -28.30 10.74 36.67
CA ASN A 224 -29.67 10.47 36.24
C ASN A 224 -29.87 8.94 36.11
N PRO A 225 -30.64 8.28 37.00
CA PRO A 225 -30.81 6.83 36.96
C PRO A 225 -31.52 6.37 35.68
N ILE A 226 -31.22 5.15 35.24
CA ILE A 226 -31.92 4.51 34.11
C ILE A 226 -33.42 4.42 34.40
N ARG A 227 -34.24 4.83 33.44
CA ARG A 227 -35.69 4.67 33.50
C ARG A 227 -36.09 3.19 33.54
N LYS A 228 -36.74 2.80 34.64
CA LYS A 228 -37.22 1.42 34.86
C LYS A 228 -38.64 1.17 34.37
N GLY A 229 -39.42 2.23 34.15
CA GLY A 229 -40.79 2.14 33.64
C GLY A 229 -40.86 1.72 32.17
N ILE A 230 -42.08 1.69 31.62
CA ILE A 230 -42.34 1.36 30.22
C ILE A 230 -41.70 2.41 29.31
N ARG A 231 -40.83 1.97 28.39
CA ARG A 231 -40.16 2.80 27.38
C ARG A 231 -40.81 2.65 26.01
N GLY A 232 -42.11 2.90 25.95
CA GLY A 232 -42.92 2.85 24.73
C GLY A 232 -43.59 1.50 24.41
N SER A 233 -43.14 0.40 25.00
CA SER A 233 -43.75 -0.93 24.88
C SER A 233 -43.72 -1.67 26.22
N PRO A 234 -44.76 -2.46 26.59
CA PRO A 234 -44.73 -3.28 27.81
C PRO A 234 -43.55 -4.25 27.90
N LEU A 235 -42.96 -4.60 26.75
CA LEU A 235 -41.78 -5.47 26.68
C LEU A 235 -40.44 -4.73 26.94
N ASN A 236 -40.44 -3.40 26.79
CA ASN A 236 -39.28 -2.53 26.99
C ASN A 236 -39.39 -1.84 28.36
N GLN A 237 -39.03 -2.56 29.42
CA GLN A 237 -39.05 -2.05 30.79
C GLN A 237 -37.94 -2.67 31.63
N GLY A 238 -37.68 -2.08 32.80
CA GLY A 238 -36.64 -2.53 33.72
C GLY A 238 -35.23 -2.07 33.32
N GLU A 239 -34.23 -2.59 34.03
CA GLU A 239 -32.82 -2.14 33.93
C GLU A 239 -32.00 -2.90 32.88
N ASN A 240 -32.49 -4.04 32.39
CA ASN A 240 -31.74 -4.83 31.42
C ASN A 240 -31.84 -4.18 30.03
N LEU A 241 -30.70 -3.70 29.50
CA LEU A 241 -30.57 -3.08 28.19
C LEU A 241 -29.84 -4.03 27.23
N THR A 242 -30.37 -5.26 27.13
CA THR A 242 -29.87 -6.30 26.23
C THR A 242 -31.02 -7.00 25.54
N ALA A 243 -30.81 -7.35 24.27
CA ALA A 243 -31.77 -8.09 23.46
C ALA A 243 -31.06 -9.04 22.49
N VAL A 244 -31.78 -10.10 22.10
CA VAL A 244 -31.34 -11.04 21.07
C VAL A 244 -32.28 -10.92 19.88
N HIS A 245 -31.72 -10.66 18.71
CA HIS A 245 -32.48 -10.47 17.46
C HIS A 245 -31.95 -11.39 16.36
N PRO A 246 -32.79 -11.77 15.38
CA PRO A 246 -32.31 -12.37 14.13
C PRO A 246 -31.24 -11.49 13.49
N LEU A 247 -30.16 -12.12 13.02
CA LEU A 247 -29.07 -11.40 12.35
C LEU A 247 -29.53 -10.84 11.00
N ILE A 248 -30.35 -11.61 10.28
CA ILE A 248 -31.15 -11.16 9.14
C ILE A 248 -32.60 -11.05 9.59
N ARG A 249 -33.26 -9.93 9.29
CA ARG A 249 -34.69 -9.71 9.58
C ARG A 249 -35.48 -9.35 8.34
N THR A 250 -36.80 -9.50 8.41
CA THR A 250 -37.77 -9.02 7.42
C THR A 250 -38.33 -7.66 7.87
N ASN A 251 -38.45 -6.71 6.94
CA ASN A 251 -39.21 -5.48 7.13
C ASN A 251 -40.67 -5.71 6.68
N PRO A 252 -41.69 -5.57 7.56
CA PRO A 252 -43.08 -5.89 7.23
C PRO A 252 -43.69 -4.92 6.21
N VAL A 253 -43.19 -3.69 6.08
CA VAL A 253 -43.73 -2.70 5.14
C VAL A 253 -43.35 -3.05 3.70
N THR A 254 -42.13 -3.53 3.48
CA THR A 254 -41.61 -3.88 2.13
C THR A 254 -41.63 -5.38 1.83
N GLY A 255 -41.62 -6.21 2.87
CA GLY A 255 -41.35 -7.65 2.77
C GLY A 255 -39.89 -7.98 2.47
N TRP A 256 -38.95 -7.03 2.56
CA TRP A 256 -37.55 -7.27 2.19
C TRP A 256 -36.69 -7.70 3.38
N LYS A 257 -35.63 -8.47 3.10
CA LYS A 257 -34.65 -8.93 4.09
C LYS A 257 -33.50 -7.94 4.26
N SER A 258 -33.12 -7.66 5.50
CA SER A 258 -32.04 -6.74 5.85
C SER A 258 -31.09 -7.38 6.86
N VAL A 259 -29.79 -7.09 6.73
CA VAL A 259 -28.84 -7.30 7.84
C VAL A 259 -29.24 -6.38 8.99
N PHE A 260 -29.23 -6.90 10.22
CA PHE A 260 -29.67 -6.20 11.43
C PHE A 260 -28.66 -6.31 12.58
N VAL A 261 -27.39 -6.06 12.27
CA VAL A 261 -26.30 -5.96 13.25
C VAL A 261 -25.54 -4.66 13.05
N ASN A 262 -25.05 -4.07 14.15
CA ASN A 262 -24.33 -2.81 14.08
C ASN A 262 -23.23 -2.72 15.15
N LYS A 263 -22.18 -1.95 14.84
CA LYS A 263 -20.99 -1.82 15.70
C LYS A 263 -21.31 -1.16 17.04
N GLY A 264 -22.34 -0.29 17.09
CA GLY A 264 -22.76 0.40 18.30
C GLY A 264 -23.24 -0.53 19.42
N PHE A 265 -24.05 -1.54 19.07
CA PHE A 265 -24.75 -2.37 20.05
C PHE A 265 -24.46 -3.86 19.93
N THR A 266 -24.15 -4.39 18.75
CA THR A 266 -23.97 -5.83 18.57
C THR A 266 -22.62 -6.30 19.12
N LYS A 267 -22.65 -7.25 20.06
CA LYS A 267 -21.42 -7.79 20.71
C LYS A 267 -21.12 -9.23 20.34
N ARG A 268 -22.11 -9.98 19.85
CA ARG A 268 -21.96 -11.42 19.62
C ARG A 268 -22.96 -11.94 18.61
N ILE A 269 -22.51 -12.72 17.63
CA ILE A 269 -23.38 -13.63 16.85
C ILE A 269 -23.49 -14.93 17.63
N ASN A 270 -24.71 -15.29 18.00
CA ASN A 270 -25.02 -16.48 18.79
C ASN A 270 -24.99 -17.73 17.89
N GLY A 271 -24.53 -18.85 18.44
CA GLY A 271 -24.41 -20.11 17.70
C GLY A 271 -23.06 -20.32 16.99
N LEU A 272 -22.20 -19.29 16.96
CA LEU A 272 -20.82 -19.37 16.47
C LEU A 272 -19.82 -19.40 17.63
N SER A 273 -18.56 -19.75 17.39
CA SER A 273 -17.46 -19.50 18.34
C SER A 273 -17.18 -17.99 18.46
N ARG A 274 -16.41 -17.57 19.48
CA ARG A 274 -16.14 -16.13 19.70
C ARG A 274 -15.37 -15.55 18.52
N ASP A 275 -14.32 -16.22 18.09
CA ASP A 275 -13.45 -15.76 17.01
C ASP A 275 -14.20 -15.70 15.67
N GLU A 276 -15.07 -16.69 15.39
CA GLU A 276 -15.95 -16.69 14.21
C GLU A 276 -16.93 -15.51 14.23
N SER A 277 -17.53 -15.23 15.39
CA SER A 277 -18.43 -14.09 15.54
C SER A 277 -17.71 -12.76 15.38
N ASP A 278 -16.55 -12.59 16.01
CA ASP A 278 -15.81 -11.33 15.97
C ASP A 278 -15.33 -11.05 14.54
N THR A 279 -14.86 -12.09 13.83
CA THR A 279 -14.49 -12.00 12.41
C THR A 279 -15.69 -11.67 11.52
N LEU A 280 -16.82 -12.37 11.69
CA LEU A 280 -18.00 -12.18 10.85
C LEU A 280 -18.70 -10.85 11.13
N LEU A 281 -18.75 -10.40 12.39
CA LEU A 281 -19.23 -9.07 12.74
C LEU A 281 -18.33 -7.99 12.13
N ALA A 282 -17.00 -8.14 12.19
CA ALA A 282 -16.08 -7.19 11.54
C ALA A 282 -16.31 -7.11 10.03
N TYR A 283 -16.52 -8.25 9.36
CA TYR A 283 -16.89 -8.30 7.95
C TYR A 283 -18.23 -7.57 7.67
N LEU A 284 -19.29 -7.88 8.41
CA LEU A 284 -20.61 -7.25 8.24
C LEU A 284 -20.57 -5.74 8.55
N PHE A 285 -19.77 -5.31 9.53
CA PHE A 285 -19.55 -3.90 9.84
C PHE A 285 -18.79 -3.19 8.71
N ASN A 286 -17.78 -3.84 8.13
CA ASN A 286 -17.06 -3.29 6.98
C ASN A 286 -17.96 -3.17 5.76
N LEU A 287 -18.94 -4.08 5.57
CA LEU A 287 -19.92 -3.92 4.51
C LEU A 287 -20.78 -2.66 4.69
N VAL A 288 -21.05 -2.23 5.92
CA VAL A 288 -21.74 -0.97 6.19
C VAL A 288 -20.80 0.22 5.97
N THR A 289 -19.57 0.18 6.48
CA THR A 289 -18.68 1.35 6.54
C THR A 289 -17.89 1.60 5.26
N GLN A 290 -17.49 0.56 4.52
CA GLN A 290 -16.59 0.67 3.36
C GLN A 290 -17.33 0.73 2.01
N ASN A 291 -18.62 0.39 1.97
CA ASN A 291 -19.44 0.46 0.75
C ASN A 291 -20.16 1.81 0.65
N HIS A 292 -19.45 2.83 0.18
CA HIS A 292 -19.96 4.21 0.14
C HIS A 292 -21.18 4.35 -0.80
N ASP A 293 -21.34 3.46 -1.77
CA ASP A 293 -22.48 3.41 -2.69
C ASP A 293 -23.75 2.79 -2.07
N ALA A 294 -23.64 2.13 -0.91
CA ALA A 294 -24.77 1.71 -0.08
C ALA A 294 -25.19 2.79 0.94
N GLN A 295 -24.51 3.94 0.93
CA GLN A 295 -24.68 5.02 1.89
C GLN A 295 -25.23 6.29 1.24
N VAL A 296 -25.91 7.12 2.02
CA VAL A 296 -26.26 8.51 1.67
C VAL A 296 -25.74 9.44 2.76
N ARG A 297 -25.00 10.48 2.36
CA ARG A 297 -24.60 11.59 3.24
C ARG A 297 -25.56 12.75 3.02
N TYR A 298 -26.18 13.25 4.09
CA TYR A 298 -27.08 14.39 4.02
C TYR A 298 -26.47 15.60 4.72
N ARG A 299 -26.35 16.69 3.96
CA ARG A 299 -25.96 18.00 4.47
C ARG A 299 -27.19 18.76 4.92
N TRP A 300 -27.28 19.00 6.23
CA TRP A 300 -28.42 19.66 6.85
C TRP A 300 -28.51 21.14 6.46
N SER A 301 -29.73 21.60 6.17
CA SER A 301 -30.12 23.02 6.22
C SER A 301 -30.99 23.26 7.45
N LYS A 302 -31.11 24.52 7.88
CA LYS A 302 -31.87 24.86 9.09
C LYS A 302 -33.32 24.40 8.93
N ASN A 303 -33.84 23.72 9.94
CA ASN A 303 -35.18 23.12 10.00
C ASN A 303 -35.44 21.95 9.03
N ASP A 304 -34.41 21.43 8.36
CA ASP A 304 -34.56 20.17 7.64
C ASP A 304 -34.92 19.04 8.61
N CYS A 305 -35.69 18.08 8.10
CA CYS A 305 -36.07 16.88 8.81
C CYS A 305 -35.68 15.63 8.03
N ALA A 306 -35.05 14.66 8.70
CA ALA A 306 -34.85 13.32 8.14
C ALA A 306 -35.74 12.33 8.89
N ILE A 307 -36.40 11.43 8.15
CA ILE A 307 -37.16 10.30 8.69
C ILE A 307 -36.59 9.03 8.09
N TRP A 308 -36.13 8.09 8.92
CA TRP A 308 -35.52 6.84 8.46
C TRP A 308 -36.14 5.61 9.11
N ASP A 309 -36.03 4.49 8.41
CA ASP A 309 -36.49 3.16 8.87
C ASP A 309 -35.35 2.40 9.54
N ASN A 310 -35.36 2.35 10.86
CA ASN A 310 -34.38 1.63 11.68
C ASN A 310 -34.41 0.12 11.47
N ARG A 311 -35.45 -0.47 10.86
CA ARG A 311 -35.50 -1.91 10.57
C ARG A 311 -34.51 -2.32 9.49
N SER A 312 -34.08 -1.38 8.65
CA SER A 312 -33.23 -1.66 7.48
C SER A 312 -32.16 -0.60 7.21
N THR A 313 -31.87 0.26 8.19
CA THR A 313 -30.95 1.38 7.99
C THR A 313 -30.03 1.55 9.20
N PHE A 314 -28.76 1.83 8.94
CA PHE A 314 -27.78 2.25 9.93
C PHE A 314 -27.47 3.73 9.72
N HIS A 315 -27.12 4.46 10.77
CA HIS A 315 -26.75 5.87 10.65
C HIS A 315 -25.60 6.27 11.57
N CYS A 316 -24.90 7.33 11.21
CA CYS A 316 -23.83 7.93 11.98
C CYS A 316 -23.80 9.45 11.75
N ALA A 317 -23.64 10.23 12.82
CA ALA A 317 -23.37 11.66 12.71
C ALA A 317 -21.89 11.90 12.38
N THR A 318 -21.58 12.92 11.57
CA THR A 318 -20.20 13.36 11.38
C THR A 318 -19.87 14.43 12.41
N TYR A 319 -18.76 14.25 13.12
CA TYR A 319 -18.27 15.19 14.13
C TYR A 319 -17.21 16.14 13.57
N ASP A 320 -17.42 16.63 12.35
CA ASP A 320 -16.54 17.51 11.58
C ASP A 320 -16.81 19.01 11.86
N TYR A 321 -17.28 19.34 13.06
CA TYR A 321 -17.68 20.69 13.46
C TYR A 321 -17.35 20.98 14.93
N LEU A 322 -16.98 22.24 15.23
CA LEU A 322 -16.67 22.70 16.60
C LEU A 322 -17.84 23.40 17.29
N GLU A 323 -18.74 23.98 16.50
CA GLU A 323 -19.86 24.80 16.95
C GLU A 323 -21.02 23.97 17.53
N ALA A 324 -22.03 24.64 18.07
CA ALA A 324 -23.20 23.97 18.59
C ALA A 324 -24.04 23.38 17.45
N ARG A 325 -24.39 22.10 17.56
CA ARG A 325 -25.38 21.43 16.72
C ARG A 325 -26.45 20.87 17.62
N ALA A 326 -27.70 21.18 17.33
CA ALA A 326 -28.83 20.71 18.12
C ALA A 326 -30.07 20.43 17.26
N GLY A 327 -30.80 19.39 17.64
CA GLY A 327 -32.08 19.04 17.05
C GLY A 327 -32.94 18.17 17.95
N ASP A 328 -34.21 18.08 17.56
CA ASP A 328 -35.23 17.30 18.25
C ASP A 328 -35.39 15.95 17.55
N ARG A 329 -35.35 14.86 18.32
CA ARG A 329 -35.56 13.50 17.80
C ARG A 329 -36.75 12.82 18.45
N VAL A 330 -37.58 12.20 17.62
CA VAL A 330 -38.69 11.32 18.03
C VAL A 330 -38.50 9.96 17.38
N ALA A 331 -38.66 8.88 18.14
CA ALA A 331 -38.58 7.51 17.62
C ALA A 331 -39.85 6.74 17.98
N SER A 332 -40.49 6.11 17.00
CA SER A 332 -41.59 5.17 17.20
C SER A 332 -41.04 3.75 17.36
N LEU A 333 -41.83 2.88 17.99
CA LEU A 333 -41.51 1.47 18.14
C LEU A 333 -42.27 0.62 17.12
N GLY A 334 -41.55 -0.32 16.51
CA GLY A 334 -42.14 -1.29 15.60
C GLY A 334 -42.56 -2.57 16.29
N GLU A 335 -42.36 -3.67 15.57
CA GLU A 335 -42.48 -5.04 16.01
C GLU A 335 -41.18 -5.61 16.58
N ALA A 336 -41.29 -6.69 17.37
CA ALA A 336 -40.13 -7.49 17.74
C ALA A 336 -39.49 -8.11 16.48
N PRO A 337 -38.17 -7.92 16.22
CA PRO A 337 -37.54 -8.33 14.97
C PRO A 337 -37.69 -9.82 14.69
N TYR A 338 -38.09 -10.13 13.46
CA TYR A 338 -38.33 -11.49 12.99
C TYR A 338 -37.80 -11.65 11.56
N LEU A 339 -37.56 -12.89 11.17
CA LEU A 339 -37.26 -13.29 9.80
C LEU A 339 -38.41 -14.15 9.28
N ASP A 340 -38.99 -13.78 8.15
CA ASP A 340 -39.87 -14.65 7.37
C ASP A 340 -39.06 -15.26 6.23
N ILE A 341 -38.82 -16.57 6.27
CA ILE A 341 -38.01 -17.27 5.27
C ILE A 341 -38.65 -17.27 3.88
N ASN A 342 -39.96 -17.08 3.77
CA ASN A 342 -40.70 -17.10 2.52
C ASN A 342 -40.68 -15.75 1.79
N THR A 343 -40.17 -14.70 2.44
CA THR A 343 -40.10 -13.37 1.83
C THR A 343 -38.99 -13.26 0.79
N SER A 344 -39.31 -12.62 -0.34
CA SER A 344 -38.46 -12.58 -1.53
C SER A 344 -37.44 -11.44 -1.51
N TYR A 345 -36.48 -11.57 -2.42
CA TYR A 345 -35.45 -10.59 -2.73
C TYR A 345 -36.02 -9.22 -3.17
N ARG A 346 -35.28 -8.14 -2.89
CA ARG A 346 -35.60 -6.77 -3.31
C ARG A 346 -35.63 -6.66 -4.86
N PRO A 347 -36.69 -6.10 -5.48
CA PRO A 347 -36.66 -5.70 -6.88
C PRO A 347 -35.66 -4.55 -7.09
N THR A 348 -34.78 -4.64 -8.09
CA THR A 348 -33.80 -3.59 -8.42
C THR A 348 -34.47 -2.23 -8.63
N LEU A 349 -34.11 -1.24 -7.81
CA LEU A 349 -34.62 0.14 -7.90
C LEU A 349 -34.03 0.95 -9.08
N SER A 350 -33.21 0.34 -9.93
CA SER A 350 -32.47 0.98 -11.02
C SER A 350 -33.00 0.66 -12.43
N GLN A 351 -34.24 1.07 -12.75
CA GLN A 351 -34.67 1.34 -14.15
C GLN A 351 -35.86 2.32 -14.20
N PRO A 352 -35.81 3.43 -14.97
CA PRO A 352 -37.00 4.08 -15.49
C PRO A 352 -37.65 3.19 -16.55
N SER A 353 -38.96 3.04 -16.49
CA SER A 353 -39.76 2.27 -17.44
C SER A 353 -39.64 2.82 -18.88
N LEU A 354 -38.83 2.18 -19.71
CA LEU A 354 -38.94 2.31 -21.17
C LEU A 354 -39.89 1.23 -21.68
N SER A 355 -41.14 1.61 -21.88
CA SER A 355 -42.10 0.83 -22.66
C SER A 355 -41.59 0.66 -24.09
N ARG A 356 -41.46 -0.60 -24.55
CA ARG A 356 -41.31 -0.92 -25.98
C ARG A 356 -42.37 -1.94 -26.41
N PRO A 357 -42.90 -1.82 -27.64
CA PRO A 357 -44.06 -2.57 -28.08
C PRO A 357 -43.69 -4.00 -28.51
N SER A 358 -44.66 -4.91 -28.37
CA SER A 358 -44.58 -6.31 -28.80
C SER A 358 -44.43 -6.44 -30.32
N ILE A 359 -43.55 -7.30 -30.81
CA ILE A 359 -43.66 -7.89 -32.16
C ILE A 359 -43.35 -9.39 -32.13
N ARG A 360 -44.26 -10.12 -32.78
CA ARG A 360 -44.37 -11.57 -32.99
C ARG A 360 -43.33 -12.11 -33.99
N ASP A 361 -43.13 -13.42 -33.89
CA ASP A 361 -42.45 -14.30 -34.86
C ASP A 361 -42.79 -14.06 -36.35
N SER A 362 -41.79 -14.13 -37.24
CA SER A 362 -41.79 -15.03 -38.41
C SER A 362 -40.54 -14.89 -39.34
N LYS A 363 -39.88 -16.03 -39.56
CA LYS A 363 -39.34 -16.64 -40.80
C LYS A 363 -38.71 -15.82 -41.97
N VAL A 364 -37.50 -16.29 -42.37
CA VAL A 364 -36.99 -16.53 -43.77
C VAL A 364 -36.52 -15.24 -44.53
N THR A 365 -35.38 -15.11 -45.24
CA THR A 365 -34.58 -15.95 -46.18
C THR A 365 -33.16 -15.36 -46.40
N SER A 366 -32.28 -16.13 -47.03
CA SER A 366 -30.86 -15.92 -47.41
C SER A 366 -30.53 -14.96 -48.58
N SER A 367 -29.32 -14.36 -48.59
CA SER A 367 -28.29 -14.36 -49.70
C SER A 367 -27.19 -13.28 -49.44
N LEU A 368 -25.90 -13.66 -49.27
CA LEU A 368 -24.75 -13.54 -50.21
C LEU A 368 -24.40 -12.07 -50.61
N ILE A 369 -23.25 -11.41 -50.32
CA ILE A 369 -21.82 -11.73 -50.58
C ILE A 369 -20.84 -10.66 -49.95
N SER A 370 -19.65 -11.14 -49.51
CA SER A 370 -18.28 -10.57 -49.47
C SER A 370 -17.77 -9.45 -48.51
N ARG A 371 -16.96 -9.95 -47.53
CA ARG A 371 -15.60 -9.54 -47.07
C ARG A 371 -15.33 -8.19 -46.37
N ARG A 372 -14.99 -8.28 -45.06
CA ARG A 372 -13.66 -8.01 -44.44
C ARG A 372 -13.72 -8.45 -42.97
N ASN A 373 -12.90 -9.42 -42.56
CA ASN A 373 -12.89 -9.98 -41.21
C ASN A 373 -12.04 -9.12 -40.26
N CYS A 374 -12.68 -8.48 -39.27
CA CYS A 374 -12.08 -8.23 -37.96
C CYS A 374 -12.48 -9.42 -37.06
N SER A 375 -11.50 -10.16 -36.54
CA SER A 375 -11.72 -11.32 -35.67
C SER A 375 -11.68 -10.91 -34.20
N CYS A 376 -12.81 -10.47 -33.66
CA CYS A 376 -13.10 -10.57 -32.22
C CYS A 376 -14.47 -11.24 -32.08
N ARG A 377 -14.47 -12.56 -31.90
CA ARG A 377 -15.52 -13.43 -31.29
C ARG A 377 -15.45 -14.85 -31.87
N ARG A 378 -14.69 -15.74 -31.21
CA ARG A 378 -15.08 -17.15 -30.96
C ARG A 378 -14.01 -17.87 -30.15
N ALA A 379 -14.24 -17.99 -28.85
CA ALA A 379 -13.80 -19.11 -28.04
C ALA A 379 -14.66 -19.15 -26.76
N MET A 380 -15.92 -19.55 -26.91
CA MET A 380 -16.65 -20.18 -25.80
C MET A 380 -17.18 -21.52 -26.32
N LEU A 381 -17.16 -22.50 -25.42
CA LEU A 381 -17.51 -23.92 -25.55
C LEU A 381 -16.32 -24.86 -25.77
N ARG A 382 -15.69 -25.24 -24.66
CA ARG A 382 -15.41 -26.64 -24.33
C ARG A 382 -15.54 -26.85 -22.82
N ASN A 383 -16.45 -27.74 -22.44
CA ASN A 383 -16.65 -28.22 -21.07
C ASN A 383 -15.41 -28.96 -20.57
N GLY A 384 -14.96 -28.60 -19.37
CA GLY A 384 -14.03 -29.34 -18.51
C GLY A 384 -14.23 -28.83 -17.08
N GLU A 385 -14.31 -29.74 -16.12
CA GLU A 385 -14.75 -29.54 -14.74
C GLU A 385 -14.00 -28.39 -14.02
N ASP A 386 -14.76 -27.40 -13.54
CA ASP A 386 -14.23 -26.23 -12.83
C ASP A 386 -13.79 -26.58 -11.41
N VAL A 387 -12.48 -26.46 -11.17
CA VAL A 387 -11.92 -26.19 -9.84
C VAL A 387 -12.11 -24.70 -9.58
N THR A 388 -13.12 -24.33 -8.79
CA THR A 388 -13.38 -22.94 -8.43
C THR A 388 -12.31 -22.43 -7.45
N SER A 389 -11.27 -21.77 -7.96
CA SER A 389 -10.40 -20.90 -7.16
C SER A 389 -11.09 -19.55 -6.96
N ALA A 390 -11.35 -19.16 -5.72
CA ALA A 390 -11.79 -17.81 -5.37
C ALA A 390 -10.64 -16.81 -5.62
N SER A 391 -10.59 -16.21 -6.81
CA SER A 391 -9.75 -15.03 -7.08
C SER A 391 -10.51 -13.77 -6.66
N LEU A 392 -9.90 -12.95 -5.79
CA LEU A 392 -10.34 -11.57 -5.58
C LEU A 392 -10.27 -10.84 -6.92
N ASP A 393 -11.38 -10.26 -7.38
CA ASP A 393 -11.38 -9.36 -8.53
C ASP A 393 -10.77 -8.03 -8.08
N VAL A 394 -9.44 -7.89 -8.22
CA VAL A 394 -8.63 -6.73 -7.79
C VAL A 394 -9.08 -5.40 -8.41
N ARG A 395 -9.94 -5.46 -9.45
CA ARG A 395 -10.55 -4.31 -10.11
C ARG A 395 -11.70 -3.69 -9.31
N ARG A 396 -12.36 -4.47 -8.43
CA ARG A 396 -13.50 -3.98 -7.64
C ARG A 396 -13.01 -3.02 -6.56
N GLY A 397 -13.25 -1.73 -6.78
CA GLY A 397 -12.98 -0.68 -5.80
C GLY A 397 -12.03 0.41 -6.29
N ARG A 398 -11.33 0.22 -7.43
CA ARG A 398 -10.46 1.25 -8.03
C ARG A 398 -11.23 2.57 -8.18
N GLN A 399 -10.65 3.65 -7.64
CA GLN A 399 -11.12 5.02 -7.87
C GLN A 399 -10.35 5.56 -9.08
N VAL A 400 -11.01 5.53 -10.23
CA VAL A 400 -10.48 6.02 -11.51
C VAL A 400 -11.26 7.22 -12.01
N LEU A 401 -10.65 8.02 -12.88
CA LEU A 401 -11.30 9.11 -13.59
C LEU A 401 -12.49 8.60 -14.41
N PRO A 402 -13.50 9.47 -14.66
CA PRO A 402 -14.58 9.18 -15.58
C PRO A 402 -14.08 8.74 -16.97
N LYS A 403 -14.68 7.68 -17.52
CA LYS A 403 -14.29 7.08 -18.81
C LYS A 403 -14.96 7.73 -20.02
N ASN A 404 -15.65 8.85 -19.81
CA ASN A 404 -16.47 9.53 -20.81
C ASN A 404 -15.62 10.23 -21.90
N VAL A 405 -14.34 10.48 -21.61
CA VAL A 405 -13.35 10.95 -22.60
C VAL A 405 -12.07 10.10 -22.54
N LYS A 406 -11.39 9.97 -23.67
CA LYS A 406 -10.09 9.32 -23.78
C LYS A 406 -9.06 10.31 -24.32
N PRO A 407 -7.91 10.52 -23.65
CA PRO A 407 -6.87 11.42 -24.14
C PRO A 407 -6.18 10.81 -25.37
N LEU A 408 -5.83 11.66 -26.32
CA LEU A 408 -5.12 11.27 -27.55
C LEU A 408 -3.75 11.94 -27.64
N HIS A 409 -3.72 13.24 -27.31
CA HIS A 409 -2.54 14.06 -27.46
C HIS A 409 -2.52 15.20 -26.46
N TYR A 410 -1.33 15.47 -25.92
CA TYR A 410 -1.01 16.65 -25.11
C TYR A 410 0.00 17.52 -25.87
N ASP A 411 -0.31 18.79 -26.04
CA ASP A 411 0.63 19.83 -26.46
C ASP A 411 0.89 20.76 -25.26
N LEU A 412 2.10 20.69 -24.71
CA LEU A 412 2.48 21.27 -23.43
C LEU A 412 3.57 22.33 -23.66
N THR A 413 3.32 23.56 -23.23
CA THR A 413 4.31 24.64 -23.21
C THR A 413 4.58 25.09 -21.78
N LEU A 414 5.85 25.16 -21.38
CA LEU A 414 6.27 25.52 -20.03
C LEU A 414 7.41 26.54 -20.04
N GLU A 415 7.33 27.53 -19.14
CA GLU A 415 8.32 28.59 -18.98
C GLU A 415 8.63 28.83 -17.49
N PRO A 416 9.70 28.23 -16.94
CA PRO A 416 10.09 28.45 -15.55
C PRO A 416 10.79 29.79 -15.31
N ASN A 417 10.64 30.28 -14.08
CA ASN A 417 11.33 31.43 -13.54
C ASN A 417 12.15 31.02 -12.30
N PHE A 418 13.47 31.01 -12.44
CA PHE A 418 14.40 30.63 -11.37
C PHE A 418 14.61 31.72 -10.29
N GLU A 419 14.03 32.92 -10.45
CA GLU A 419 14.02 33.97 -9.43
C GLU A 419 12.83 33.82 -8.47
N THR A 420 11.67 33.43 -8.99
CA THR A 420 10.43 33.27 -8.20
C THR A 420 10.10 31.81 -7.86
N PHE A 421 10.79 30.85 -8.47
CA PHE A 421 10.51 29.42 -8.41
C PHE A 421 9.06 29.06 -8.76
N LYS A 422 8.52 29.77 -9.75
CA LYS A 422 7.23 29.46 -10.39
C LYS A 422 7.45 29.21 -11.87
N TYR A 423 6.46 28.65 -12.54
CA TYR A 423 6.46 28.52 -13.99
C TYR A 423 5.07 28.79 -14.56
N GLU A 424 5.04 29.37 -15.76
CA GLU A 424 3.81 29.51 -16.53
C GLU A 424 3.67 28.33 -17.48
N GLY A 425 2.45 27.80 -17.55
CA GLY A 425 2.12 26.62 -18.35
C GLY A 425 0.91 26.84 -19.24
N THR A 426 0.93 26.19 -20.40
CA THR A 426 -0.23 26.02 -21.27
C THR A 426 -0.29 24.57 -21.70
N VAL A 427 -1.42 23.91 -21.49
CA VAL A 427 -1.67 22.55 -21.98
C VAL A 427 -2.88 22.57 -22.92
N VAL A 428 -2.73 21.93 -24.08
CA VAL A 428 -3.82 21.61 -25.00
C VAL A 428 -3.96 20.09 -25.04
N ILE A 429 -5.15 19.59 -24.74
CA ILE A 429 -5.45 18.15 -24.69
C ILE A 429 -6.51 17.84 -25.74
N ASP A 430 -6.17 16.98 -26.69
CA ASP A 430 -7.12 16.43 -27.66
C ASP A 430 -7.72 15.12 -27.12
N PHE A 431 -9.04 14.98 -27.23
CA PHE A 431 -9.82 13.85 -26.74
C PHE A 431 -10.67 13.19 -27.83
N ASP A 432 -10.86 11.88 -27.71
CA ASP A 432 -12.05 11.20 -28.23
C ASP A 432 -13.13 11.17 -27.13
N VAL A 433 -14.35 11.59 -27.46
CA VAL A 433 -15.50 11.54 -26.55
C VAL A 433 -16.16 10.17 -26.67
N VAL A 434 -16.17 9.41 -25.58
CA VAL A 434 -16.64 8.01 -25.54
C VAL A 434 -18.13 7.94 -25.20
N GLU A 435 -18.60 8.87 -24.37
CA GLU A 435 -20.00 8.98 -23.92
C GLU A 435 -20.49 10.43 -24.06
N ASP A 436 -21.79 10.64 -24.28
CA ASP A 436 -22.37 11.99 -24.32
C ASP A 436 -22.01 12.75 -23.03
N SER A 437 -21.29 13.87 -23.16
CA SER A 437 -20.59 14.48 -22.02
C SER A 437 -20.87 15.98 -21.88
N THR A 438 -21.08 16.42 -20.64
CA THR A 438 -21.13 17.85 -20.24
C THR A 438 -20.01 18.21 -19.26
N SER A 439 -19.08 17.29 -19.03
CA SER A 439 -17.93 17.51 -18.17
C SER A 439 -16.69 16.72 -18.60
N ILE A 440 -15.52 17.21 -18.18
CA ILE A 440 -14.23 16.55 -18.30
C ILE A 440 -13.55 16.65 -16.93
N ALA A 441 -13.04 15.54 -16.39
CA ALA A 441 -12.30 15.55 -15.13
C ALA A 441 -10.81 15.28 -15.38
N LEU A 442 -9.95 16.02 -14.68
CA LEU A 442 -8.48 15.91 -14.76
C LEU A 442 -7.88 15.84 -13.35
N ASN A 443 -6.74 15.20 -13.20
CA ASN A 443 -5.92 15.31 -12.00
C ASN A 443 -5.14 16.63 -11.99
N THR A 444 -5.12 17.28 -10.82
CA THR A 444 -4.43 18.56 -10.57
C THR A 444 -3.99 18.63 -9.11
N VAL A 445 -2.77 19.10 -8.85
CA VAL A 445 -2.25 19.39 -7.50
C VAL A 445 -1.30 20.58 -7.57
N ASP A 446 -1.43 21.54 -6.66
CA ASP A 446 -0.54 22.72 -6.58
C ASP A 446 -0.44 23.57 -7.88
N LEU A 447 -1.52 23.58 -8.66
CA LEU A 447 -1.65 24.37 -9.90
C LEU A 447 -2.71 25.45 -9.75
N GLU A 448 -2.40 26.66 -10.20
CA GLU A 448 -3.33 27.79 -10.28
C GLU A 448 -3.82 27.92 -11.73
N ILE A 449 -5.09 27.59 -12.00
CA ILE A 449 -5.68 27.62 -13.36
C ILE A 449 -6.28 29.00 -13.64
N HIS A 450 -5.82 29.65 -14.70
CA HIS A 450 -6.21 31.02 -15.08
C HIS A 450 -7.25 31.08 -16.19
N GLU A 451 -7.11 30.23 -17.20
CA GLU A 451 -7.98 30.19 -18.37
C GLU A 451 -8.32 28.74 -18.70
N THR A 452 -9.56 28.48 -19.11
CA THR A 452 -10.01 27.17 -19.59
C THR A 452 -10.94 27.35 -20.78
N LEU A 453 -10.60 26.71 -21.90
CA LEU A 453 -11.36 26.72 -23.15
C LEU A 453 -11.68 25.28 -23.57
N VAL A 454 -12.95 24.99 -23.82
CA VAL A 454 -13.44 23.71 -24.32
C VAL A 454 -13.98 23.90 -25.74
N GLU A 455 -13.47 23.13 -26.68
CA GLU A 455 -13.87 23.15 -28.09
C GLU A 455 -14.26 21.74 -28.54
N ALA A 456 -15.24 21.63 -29.44
CA ALA A 456 -15.57 20.37 -30.10
C ALA A 456 -15.97 20.65 -31.55
N ASN A 457 -15.50 19.82 -32.48
CA ASN A 457 -15.73 19.98 -33.92
C ASN A 457 -15.45 21.40 -34.49
N GLY A 458 -14.44 22.08 -33.96
CA GLY A 458 -14.06 23.43 -34.39
C GLY A 458 -15.00 24.55 -33.92
N ALA A 459 -15.90 24.26 -32.98
CA ALA A 459 -16.74 25.26 -32.33
C ALA A 459 -16.42 25.34 -30.83
N THR A 460 -16.49 26.56 -30.28
CA THR A 460 -16.36 26.78 -28.84
C THR A 460 -17.59 26.25 -28.11
N ILE A 461 -17.36 25.28 -27.21
CA ILE A 461 -18.36 24.71 -26.31
C ILE A 461 -18.50 25.61 -25.08
N SER A 462 -17.37 25.97 -24.47
CA SER A 462 -17.30 26.93 -23.37
C SER A 462 -15.95 27.64 -23.35
N SER A 463 -15.94 28.96 -23.17
CA SER A 463 -14.74 29.78 -22.96
C SER A 463 -14.48 30.11 -21.48
N SER A 464 -15.36 29.67 -20.59
CA SER A 464 -15.31 29.94 -19.16
C SER A 464 -16.15 28.90 -18.41
N PRO A 465 -15.79 27.61 -18.47
CA PRO A 465 -16.52 26.54 -17.78
C PRO A 465 -16.38 26.66 -16.26
N THR A 466 -17.29 26.02 -15.53
CA THR A 466 -17.18 25.90 -14.07
C THR A 466 -16.11 24.87 -13.72
N LEU A 467 -15.19 25.26 -12.81
CA LEU A 467 -14.15 24.38 -12.28
C LEU A 467 -14.46 24.04 -10.82
N ASP A 468 -14.49 22.76 -10.50
CA ASP A 468 -14.65 22.26 -9.13
C ASP A 468 -13.45 21.39 -8.76
N TYR A 469 -12.67 21.81 -7.77
CA TYR A 469 -11.47 21.09 -7.32
C TYR A 469 -11.74 20.33 -6.04
N ASP A 470 -11.57 19.00 -6.11
CA ASP A 470 -11.66 18.11 -4.96
C ASP A 470 -10.24 17.77 -4.48
N LYS A 471 -9.90 18.29 -3.30
CA LYS A 471 -8.58 18.13 -2.69
C LYS A 471 -8.27 16.68 -2.33
N ASP A 472 -9.27 15.91 -1.93
CA ASP A 472 -9.06 14.54 -1.46
C ASP A 472 -8.77 13.61 -2.63
N SER A 473 -9.49 13.74 -3.75
CA SER A 473 -9.27 13.00 -5.01
C SER A 473 -8.24 13.65 -5.94
N GLN A 474 -7.71 14.83 -5.59
CA GLN A 474 -6.75 15.59 -6.39
C GLN A 474 -7.24 15.76 -7.85
N THR A 475 -8.52 16.09 -8.00
CA THR A 475 -9.20 16.13 -9.31
C THR A 475 -9.91 17.46 -9.49
N THR A 476 -9.76 18.08 -10.66
CA THR A 476 -10.59 19.21 -11.10
C THR A 476 -11.61 18.73 -12.12
N THR A 477 -12.90 18.94 -11.82
CA THR A 477 -14.00 18.70 -12.76
C THR A 477 -14.35 19.99 -13.50
N ILE A 478 -14.34 19.93 -14.83
CA ILE A 478 -14.62 21.03 -15.76
C ILE A 478 -16.03 20.80 -16.32
N THR A 479 -17.00 21.66 -15.98
CA THR A 479 -18.40 21.50 -16.39
C THR A 479 -18.82 22.58 -17.40
N PHE A 480 -19.56 22.19 -18.43
CA PHE A 480 -20.02 23.07 -19.52
C PHE A 480 -21.45 22.73 -19.98
N ASP A 481 -22.22 23.74 -20.38
CA ASP A 481 -23.67 23.61 -20.60
C ASP A 481 -24.07 22.82 -21.86
N LYS A 482 -23.21 22.82 -22.89
CA LYS A 482 -23.51 22.14 -24.17
C LYS A 482 -22.93 20.73 -24.16
N THR A 483 -23.80 19.73 -24.29
CA THR A 483 -23.38 18.33 -24.45
C THR A 483 -22.51 18.15 -25.69
N ILE A 484 -21.38 17.46 -25.53
CA ILE A 484 -20.56 16.94 -26.62
C ILE A 484 -20.96 15.47 -26.84
N PRO A 485 -21.56 15.12 -27.98
CA PRO A 485 -21.99 13.75 -28.25
C PRO A 485 -20.83 12.74 -28.34
N ALA A 486 -21.10 11.49 -27.98
CA ALA A 486 -20.21 10.35 -28.15
C ALA A 486 -19.76 10.20 -29.61
N GLY A 487 -18.51 9.79 -29.80
CA GLY A 487 -17.85 9.63 -31.09
C GLY A 487 -17.32 10.93 -31.71
N GLN A 488 -17.49 12.09 -31.05
CA GLN A 488 -16.89 13.35 -31.47
C GLN A 488 -15.48 13.55 -30.88
N LYS A 489 -14.76 14.52 -31.44
CA LYS A 489 -13.49 14.99 -30.90
C LYS A 489 -13.68 16.28 -30.11
N ALA A 490 -13.02 16.36 -28.97
CA ALA A 490 -12.98 17.55 -28.14
C ALA A 490 -11.54 18.00 -27.94
N ARG A 491 -11.37 19.28 -27.63
CA ARG A 491 -10.11 19.91 -27.26
C ARG A 491 -10.31 20.73 -26.01
N LEU A 492 -9.42 20.56 -25.05
CA LEU A 492 -9.33 21.37 -23.85
C LEU A 492 -8.03 22.16 -23.87
N THR A 493 -8.10 23.47 -23.67
CA THR A 493 -6.93 24.33 -23.50
C THR A 493 -6.98 24.94 -22.10
N GLN A 494 -5.91 24.78 -21.32
CA GLN A 494 -5.76 25.41 -20.01
C GLN A 494 -4.46 26.19 -19.90
N ARG A 495 -4.53 27.39 -19.33
CA ARG A 495 -3.36 28.17 -18.90
C ARG A 495 -3.31 28.19 -17.39
N PHE A 496 -2.12 27.99 -16.85
CA PHE A 496 -1.95 27.81 -15.42
C PHE A 496 -0.55 28.27 -14.96
N THR A 497 -0.44 28.55 -13.66
CA THR A 497 0.85 28.74 -12.98
C THR A 497 1.10 27.54 -12.07
N GLY A 498 2.31 27.02 -12.07
CA GLY A 498 2.78 26.03 -11.10
C GLY A 498 4.00 26.51 -10.31
N ILE A 499 4.46 25.68 -9.39
CA ILE A 499 5.59 25.98 -8.48
C ILE A 499 6.71 24.97 -8.72
N LEU A 500 7.95 25.46 -8.85
CA LEU A 500 9.15 24.64 -8.75
C LEU A 500 9.43 24.35 -7.27
N ASN A 501 8.71 23.39 -6.69
CA ASN A 501 8.86 22.97 -5.29
C ASN A 501 10.24 22.36 -5.01
N ASP A 502 10.55 22.08 -3.75
CA ASP A 502 11.75 21.36 -3.29
C ASP A 502 11.44 20.00 -2.65
N ASP A 503 10.31 19.42 -3.04
CA ASP A 503 9.77 18.16 -2.55
C ASP A 503 10.29 16.95 -3.34
N MET A 504 11.08 17.17 -4.40
CA MET A 504 11.56 16.13 -5.34
C MET A 504 10.43 15.38 -6.07
N ALA A 505 9.29 16.05 -6.30
CA ALA A 505 8.11 15.51 -6.96
C ALA A 505 7.45 16.55 -7.89
N GLY A 506 6.82 16.10 -8.96
CA GLY A 506 6.22 16.98 -9.98
C GLY A 506 7.30 17.67 -10.81
N PHE A 507 7.08 18.94 -11.17
CA PHE A 507 8.11 19.79 -11.79
C PHE A 507 8.76 20.66 -10.71
N TYR A 508 9.98 20.30 -10.30
CA TYR A 508 10.60 20.80 -9.07
C TYR A 508 12.00 21.39 -9.32
N ARG A 509 12.53 22.13 -8.33
CA ARG A 509 13.90 22.67 -8.37
C ARG A 509 14.86 21.74 -7.66
N SER A 510 16.01 21.49 -8.28
CA SER A 510 17.19 20.93 -7.63
C SER A 510 18.32 21.96 -7.64
N SER A 511 19.28 21.83 -6.72
CA SER A 511 20.36 22.79 -6.54
C SER A 511 21.75 22.14 -6.42
N TYR A 512 22.75 22.88 -6.87
CA TYR A 512 24.18 22.54 -6.75
C TYR A 512 25.00 23.79 -6.45
N LYS A 513 26.28 23.61 -6.14
CA LYS A 513 27.24 24.70 -5.90
C LYS A 513 28.17 24.81 -7.09
N ASP A 514 28.32 26.01 -7.65
CA ASP A 514 29.33 26.27 -8.66
C ASP A 514 30.75 26.33 -8.05
N GLU A 515 31.78 26.43 -8.88
CA GLU A 515 33.19 26.50 -8.45
C GLU A 515 33.48 27.70 -7.52
N GLN A 516 32.64 28.75 -7.56
CA GLN A 516 32.75 29.93 -6.70
C GLN A 516 31.92 29.79 -5.41
N GLY A 517 31.21 28.67 -5.22
CA GLY A 517 30.38 28.38 -4.05
C GLY A 517 28.97 28.98 -4.11
N ASN A 518 28.56 29.58 -5.23
CA ASN A 518 27.20 30.11 -5.37
C ASN A 518 26.21 28.96 -5.62
N THR A 519 24.99 29.10 -5.10
CA THR A 519 23.91 28.16 -5.41
C THR A 519 23.41 28.38 -6.83
N LYS A 520 23.37 27.31 -7.62
CA LYS A 520 22.74 27.25 -8.93
C LYS A 520 21.57 26.29 -8.88
N TYR A 521 20.61 26.46 -9.80
CA TYR A 521 19.38 25.69 -9.82
C TYR A 521 19.18 25.02 -11.18
N ILE A 522 18.57 23.84 -11.15
CA ILE A 522 18.00 23.14 -12.29
C ILE A 522 16.52 22.89 -12.01
N ALA A 523 15.69 22.91 -13.04
CA ALA A 523 14.30 22.48 -12.96
C ALA A 523 14.21 21.09 -13.61
N THR A 524 13.60 20.13 -12.91
CA THR A 524 13.55 18.71 -13.34
C THR A 524 12.22 18.09 -12.90
N THR A 525 11.91 16.91 -13.44
CA THR A 525 10.63 16.23 -13.22
C THR A 525 10.79 14.87 -12.54
N GLN A 526 9.87 14.55 -11.63
CA GLN A 526 9.63 13.19 -11.12
C GLN A 526 8.11 12.99 -11.03
N PHE A 527 7.55 12.11 -11.86
CA PHE A 527 6.10 11.95 -11.98
C PHE A 527 5.57 10.61 -11.49
N GLU A 528 6.41 9.57 -11.37
CA GLU A 528 5.95 8.31 -10.81
C GLU A 528 5.79 8.45 -9.28
N ALA A 529 4.65 8.02 -8.71
CA ALA A 529 3.54 7.34 -9.38
C ALA A 529 2.43 8.27 -9.92
N THR A 530 2.19 9.41 -9.28
CA THR A 530 1.03 10.27 -9.56
C THR A 530 1.32 11.76 -9.47
N ASP A 531 2.50 12.18 -9.90
CA ASP A 531 2.97 13.56 -9.74
C ASP A 531 3.04 14.35 -11.05
N ALA A 532 2.66 13.76 -12.20
CA ALA A 532 2.46 14.54 -13.43
C ALA A 532 1.39 15.63 -13.24
N ARG A 533 0.38 15.34 -12.42
CA ARG A 533 -0.67 16.29 -11.99
C ARG A 533 -0.17 17.52 -11.22
N ARG A 534 1.07 17.50 -10.71
CA ARG A 534 1.75 18.68 -10.09
C ARG A 534 2.49 19.54 -11.10
N ALA A 535 2.68 19.03 -12.32
CA ALA A 535 3.36 19.74 -13.41
C ALA A 535 2.37 20.35 -14.40
N PHE A 536 1.27 19.66 -14.69
CA PHE A 536 0.22 20.15 -15.59
C PHE A 536 -1.10 19.38 -15.37
N PRO A 537 -2.26 19.99 -15.67
CA PRO A 537 -3.54 19.29 -15.63
C PRO A 537 -3.56 18.12 -16.63
N CYS A 538 -3.82 16.89 -16.17
CA CYS A 538 -3.80 15.70 -17.03
C CYS A 538 -4.67 14.56 -16.51
N LEU A 539 -4.81 13.48 -17.29
CA LEU A 539 -5.48 12.25 -16.85
C LEU A 539 -4.40 11.29 -16.38
N ASP A 540 -4.08 11.37 -15.10
CA ASP A 540 -2.83 10.87 -14.53
C ASP A 540 -2.98 9.43 -14.03
N GLU A 541 -3.28 8.53 -14.96
CA GLU A 541 -3.43 7.08 -14.77
C GLU A 541 -2.64 6.30 -15.83
N PRO A 542 -1.97 5.20 -15.48
CA PRO A 542 -1.08 4.49 -16.40
C PRO A 542 -1.78 3.92 -17.65
N ALA A 543 -3.05 3.52 -17.55
CA ALA A 543 -3.86 3.04 -18.68
C ALA A 543 -4.23 4.13 -19.69
N LEU A 544 -4.22 5.41 -19.30
CA LEU A 544 -4.69 6.51 -20.14
C LEU A 544 -3.55 7.08 -21.00
N LYS A 545 -2.87 6.19 -21.73
CA LYS A 545 -1.74 6.55 -22.59
C LYS A 545 -2.14 7.53 -23.69
N ALA A 546 -1.25 8.48 -23.99
CA ALA A 546 -1.39 9.46 -25.04
C ALA A 546 -0.05 9.81 -25.68
N THR A 547 -0.07 10.63 -26.73
CA THR A 547 1.16 11.20 -27.32
C THR A 547 1.42 12.60 -26.77
N PHE A 548 2.68 13.02 -26.68
CA PHE A 548 3.06 14.30 -26.10
C PHE A 548 3.92 15.11 -27.08
N THR A 549 3.69 16.41 -27.14
CA THR A 549 4.59 17.39 -27.75
C THR A 549 4.88 18.44 -26.69
N VAL A 550 6.16 18.63 -26.37
CA VAL A 550 6.59 19.53 -25.30
C VAL A 550 7.37 20.68 -25.92
N THR A 551 7.07 21.90 -25.46
CA THR A 551 7.81 23.12 -25.75
C THR A 551 8.32 23.72 -24.44
N LEU A 552 9.63 23.88 -24.32
CA LEU A 552 10.27 24.49 -23.16
C LEU A 552 10.82 25.87 -23.55
N ILE A 553 10.48 26.88 -22.75
CA ILE A 553 10.99 28.24 -22.92
C ILE A 553 11.97 28.53 -21.79
N ALA A 554 13.20 28.91 -22.14
CA ALA A 554 14.26 29.17 -21.18
C ALA A 554 15.25 30.21 -21.69
N ASP A 555 16.08 30.73 -20.78
CA ASP A 555 17.21 31.58 -21.13
C ASP A 555 18.15 30.83 -22.12
N LYS A 556 18.76 31.58 -23.05
CA LYS A 556 19.51 31.01 -24.18
C LYS A 556 20.64 30.07 -23.78
N ASP A 557 21.28 30.36 -22.65
CA ASP A 557 22.47 29.66 -22.17
C ASP A 557 22.12 28.38 -21.40
N LEU A 558 20.84 28.14 -21.05
CA LEU A 558 20.40 26.94 -20.34
C LEU A 558 20.16 25.78 -21.31
N VAL A 559 20.53 24.57 -20.92
CA VAL A 559 20.16 23.34 -21.64
C VAL A 559 18.70 23.01 -21.35
N CYS A 560 17.99 22.55 -22.37
CA CYS A 560 16.66 21.98 -22.26
C CYS A 560 16.72 20.53 -22.74
N LEU A 561 16.23 19.59 -21.93
CA LEU A 561 16.11 18.18 -22.26
C LEU A 561 14.63 17.75 -22.22
N GLY A 562 14.26 16.78 -23.04
CA GLY A 562 12.93 16.16 -23.08
C GLY A 562 13.01 14.70 -23.51
N ASN A 563 11.90 13.96 -23.48
CA ASN A 563 11.87 12.54 -23.88
C ASN A 563 12.37 12.29 -25.33
N MET A 564 12.05 13.20 -26.25
CA MET A 564 12.35 13.07 -27.68
C MET A 564 13.51 13.99 -28.11
N ASP A 565 13.99 13.81 -29.32
CA ASP A 565 14.91 14.75 -29.97
C ASP A 565 14.22 16.07 -30.34
N VAL A 566 15.02 17.11 -30.57
CA VAL A 566 14.54 18.47 -30.85
C VAL A 566 13.96 18.55 -32.26
N ALA A 567 12.73 19.04 -32.38
CA ALA A 567 12.07 19.31 -33.66
C ALA A 567 12.37 20.73 -34.17
N SER A 568 12.35 21.73 -33.28
CA SER A 568 12.70 23.11 -33.65
C SER A 568 13.16 23.92 -32.45
N GLU A 569 14.02 24.90 -32.71
CA GLU A 569 14.43 25.93 -31.76
C GLU A 569 14.15 27.32 -32.36
N LYS A 570 13.55 28.21 -31.56
CA LYS A 570 13.21 29.58 -31.98
C LYS A 570 13.54 30.59 -30.89
N GLU A 571 13.95 31.78 -31.29
CA GLU A 571 14.05 32.91 -30.36
C GLU A 571 12.66 33.51 -30.11
N VAL A 572 12.33 33.76 -28.85
CA VAL A 572 11.04 34.33 -28.41
C VAL A 572 11.24 35.45 -27.40
N ASP A 573 10.30 36.40 -27.38
CA ASP A 573 10.20 37.38 -26.30
C ASP A 573 9.46 36.74 -25.13
N SER A 574 10.19 36.49 -24.03
CA SER A 574 9.61 35.90 -22.82
C SER A 574 8.61 36.85 -22.19
N LYS A 575 7.40 36.33 -21.91
CA LYS A 575 6.39 37.07 -21.16
C LYS A 575 6.60 36.94 -19.64
N VAL A 576 7.40 35.96 -19.20
CA VAL A 576 7.67 35.66 -17.79
C VAL A 576 8.87 36.44 -17.26
N THR A 577 9.97 36.47 -18.02
CA THR A 577 11.22 37.15 -17.62
C THR A 577 11.41 38.50 -18.32
N GLY A 578 10.67 38.79 -19.39
CA GLY A 578 10.83 40.00 -20.21
C GLY A 578 12.12 40.03 -21.04
N LYS A 579 12.88 38.93 -21.07
CA LYS A 579 14.15 38.80 -21.80
C LYS A 579 13.95 38.06 -23.13
N LYS A 580 14.93 38.16 -24.03
CA LYS A 580 15.03 37.25 -25.19
C LYS A 580 15.37 35.84 -24.70
N SER A 581 14.48 34.89 -24.95
CA SER A 581 14.60 33.48 -24.57
C SER A 581 14.64 32.59 -25.80
N LYS A 582 14.94 31.31 -25.62
CA LYS A 582 14.74 30.28 -26.65
C LYS A 582 13.54 29.41 -26.30
N ALA A 583 12.78 29.03 -27.31
CA ALA A 583 11.71 28.04 -27.24
C ALA A 583 12.17 26.80 -28.01
N ILE A 584 12.31 25.68 -27.30
CA ILE A 584 12.69 24.38 -27.85
C ILE A 584 11.45 23.50 -27.87
N THR A 585 11.02 23.09 -29.06
CA THR A 585 9.92 22.14 -29.27
C THR A 585 10.50 20.79 -29.66
N TYR A 586 10.07 19.73 -28.97
CA TYR A 586 10.48 18.36 -29.24
C TYR A 586 9.57 17.65 -30.24
N ASN A 587 10.08 16.59 -30.87
CA ASN A 587 9.25 15.70 -31.67
C ASN A 587 8.15 15.04 -30.82
N LYS A 588 7.06 14.66 -31.49
CA LYS A 588 5.95 13.95 -30.83
C LYS A 588 6.41 12.59 -30.31
N THR A 589 6.11 12.28 -29.05
CA THR A 589 6.39 10.97 -28.45
C THR A 589 5.56 9.86 -29.11
N PRO A 590 5.99 8.58 -29.01
CA PRO A 590 5.05 7.47 -29.10
C PRO A 590 3.95 7.58 -28.04
N ILE A 591 2.92 6.74 -28.17
CA ILE A 591 1.88 6.63 -27.14
C ILE A 591 2.49 6.07 -25.85
N MET A 592 2.37 6.81 -24.75
CA MET A 592 2.96 6.47 -23.46
C MET A 592 2.11 7.03 -22.31
N SER A 593 2.36 6.55 -21.08
CA SER A 593 1.66 7.02 -19.87
C SER A 593 2.22 8.36 -19.38
N THR A 594 1.40 9.14 -18.65
CA THR A 594 1.78 10.47 -18.12
C THR A 594 3.01 10.44 -17.22
N TYR A 595 3.14 9.41 -16.38
CA TYR A 595 4.23 9.28 -15.41
C TYR A 595 5.62 9.14 -16.05
N LEU A 596 5.70 8.81 -17.34
CA LEU A 596 6.95 8.67 -18.10
C LEU A 596 7.40 9.95 -18.80
N LEU A 597 6.55 10.98 -18.84
CA LEU A 597 6.92 12.27 -19.39
C LEU A 597 8.01 12.91 -18.52
N ALA A 598 9.03 13.48 -19.14
CA ALA A 598 10.10 14.17 -18.42
C ALA A 598 10.68 15.33 -19.22
N PHE A 599 11.10 16.35 -18.48
CA PHE A 599 11.80 17.50 -19.04
C PHE A 599 12.67 18.17 -17.99
N ILE A 600 13.81 18.70 -18.43
CA ILE A 600 14.83 19.27 -17.57
C ILE A 600 15.33 20.58 -18.18
N ILE A 601 15.47 21.61 -17.36
CA ILE A 601 16.03 22.92 -17.74
C ILE A 601 17.11 23.30 -16.74
N GLY A 602 18.33 23.53 -17.22
CA GLY A 602 19.44 23.87 -16.34
C GLY A 602 20.76 24.02 -17.07
N ASP A 603 21.79 24.45 -16.36
CA ASP A 603 23.16 24.44 -16.86
C ASP A 603 23.72 23.02 -16.70
N LEU A 604 23.95 22.34 -17.83
CA LEU A 604 24.31 20.93 -17.89
C LEU A 604 25.37 20.69 -18.97
N LYS A 605 26.24 19.71 -18.70
CA LYS A 605 27.21 19.16 -19.66
C LYS A 605 26.98 17.66 -19.83
N HIS A 606 27.49 17.06 -20.90
CA HIS A 606 27.35 15.62 -21.11
C HIS A 606 28.57 14.96 -21.75
N TYR A 607 28.68 13.67 -21.50
CA TYR A 607 29.45 12.73 -22.29
C TYR A 607 28.50 12.03 -23.27
N GLU A 608 28.89 11.91 -24.54
CA GLU A 608 28.11 11.20 -25.57
C GLU A 608 28.92 10.00 -26.10
N THR A 609 28.25 8.85 -26.21
CA THR A 609 28.75 7.70 -26.96
C THR A 609 27.80 7.35 -28.10
N ASN A 610 28.38 6.88 -29.21
CA ASN A 610 27.67 6.43 -30.40
C ASN A 610 27.92 4.92 -30.65
N ASN A 611 28.29 4.18 -29.59
CA ASN A 611 28.52 2.73 -29.63
C ASN A 611 27.22 1.90 -29.68
N PHE A 612 26.07 2.56 -29.75
CA PHE A 612 24.77 1.97 -30.04
C PHE A 612 24.15 2.68 -31.25
N ARG A 613 23.14 2.08 -31.89
CA ARG A 613 22.57 2.63 -33.15
C ARG A 613 21.93 4.02 -33.01
N VAL A 614 21.62 4.46 -31.78
CA VAL A 614 21.18 5.81 -31.44
C VAL A 614 22.15 6.42 -30.43
N PRO A 615 22.32 7.75 -30.41
CA PRO A 615 23.20 8.41 -29.45
C PRO A 615 22.74 8.17 -28.01
N ILE A 616 23.71 7.91 -27.14
CA ILE A 616 23.53 7.78 -25.69
C ILE A 616 24.32 8.87 -25.01
N ARG A 617 23.66 9.63 -24.13
CA ARG A 617 24.31 10.71 -23.39
C ARG A 617 24.12 10.55 -21.89
N VAL A 618 25.17 10.83 -21.14
CA VAL A 618 25.11 10.98 -19.69
C VAL A 618 25.33 12.44 -19.35
N TRP A 619 24.32 13.07 -18.76
CA TRP A 619 24.29 14.48 -18.41
C TRP A 619 24.55 14.69 -16.93
N CYS A 620 25.27 15.76 -16.58
CA CYS A 620 25.52 16.17 -15.21
C CYS A 620 25.67 17.69 -15.09
N THR A 621 25.59 18.20 -13.85
CA THR A 621 25.84 19.61 -13.56
C THR A 621 27.34 19.95 -13.68
N PRO A 622 27.71 21.21 -13.97
CA PRO A 622 29.09 21.62 -14.22
C PRO A 622 30.10 21.31 -13.11
N ASP A 623 29.66 21.21 -11.85
CA ASP A 623 30.48 20.88 -10.67
C ASP A 623 30.93 19.41 -10.62
N GLN A 624 30.31 18.53 -11.42
CA GLN A 624 30.66 17.12 -11.50
C GLN A 624 31.78 16.86 -12.52
N ASP A 625 32.61 15.84 -12.31
CA ASP A 625 33.59 15.43 -13.32
C ASP A 625 32.89 14.67 -14.46
N LEU A 626 33.14 15.08 -15.70
CA LEU A 626 32.53 14.46 -16.88
C LEU A 626 33.11 13.07 -17.17
N GLU A 627 34.35 12.78 -16.75
CA GLU A 627 34.95 11.46 -16.93
C GLU A 627 34.17 10.37 -16.17
N HIS A 628 33.51 10.74 -15.06
CA HIS A 628 32.71 9.81 -14.26
C HIS A 628 31.42 9.34 -14.97
N ALA A 629 31.08 9.96 -16.10
CA ALA A 629 29.93 9.61 -16.92
C ALA A 629 30.22 8.47 -17.91
N VAL A 630 31.50 8.20 -18.21
CA VAL A 630 31.94 7.29 -19.27
C VAL A 630 31.46 5.86 -19.02
N PHE A 631 31.66 5.35 -17.80
CA PHE A 631 31.26 3.99 -17.43
C PHE A 631 29.78 3.71 -17.75
N SER A 632 28.90 4.61 -17.31
CA SER A 632 27.45 4.46 -17.46
C SER A 632 26.98 4.64 -18.90
N ALA A 633 27.61 5.54 -19.67
CA ALA A 633 27.30 5.71 -21.09
C ALA A 633 27.65 4.44 -21.91
N GLU A 634 28.84 3.89 -21.69
CA GLU A 634 29.31 2.68 -22.37
C GLU A 634 28.55 1.43 -21.93
N LEU A 635 28.24 1.32 -20.63
CA LEU A 635 27.37 0.27 -20.12
C LEU A 635 25.97 0.38 -20.72
N GLY A 636 25.43 1.59 -20.85
CA GLY A 636 24.13 1.83 -21.46
C GLY A 636 24.05 1.36 -22.91
N ALA A 637 25.10 1.61 -23.71
CA ALA A 637 25.20 1.13 -25.08
C ALA A 637 25.16 -0.40 -25.16
N ARG A 638 25.99 -1.08 -24.36
CA ARG A 638 26.05 -2.54 -24.29
C ARG A 638 24.72 -3.14 -23.81
N THR A 639 24.08 -2.49 -22.84
CA THR A 639 22.83 -2.97 -22.24
C THR A 639 21.67 -2.86 -23.22
N LEU A 640 21.53 -1.74 -23.92
CA LEU A 640 20.48 -1.58 -24.94
C LEU A 640 20.65 -2.60 -26.07
N GLU A 641 21.87 -2.80 -26.58
CA GLU A 641 22.14 -3.85 -27.59
C GLU A 641 21.76 -5.25 -27.08
N PHE A 642 22.12 -5.57 -25.84
CA PHE A 642 21.78 -6.84 -25.22
C PHE A 642 20.28 -7.03 -25.09
N TYR A 643 19.54 -6.03 -24.59
CA TYR A 643 18.10 -6.10 -24.43
C TYR A 643 17.35 -6.16 -25.76
N GLU A 644 17.76 -5.43 -26.80
CA GLU A 644 17.16 -5.58 -28.13
C GLU A 644 17.24 -7.02 -28.64
N LYS A 645 18.39 -7.66 -28.44
CA LYS A 645 18.61 -9.05 -28.82
C LYS A 645 17.79 -10.02 -27.96
N GLN A 646 17.80 -9.85 -26.64
CA GLN A 646 17.09 -10.76 -25.75
C GLN A 646 15.57 -10.67 -25.92
N PHE A 647 15.05 -9.46 -26.09
CA PHE A 647 13.62 -9.20 -26.24
C PHE A 647 13.11 -9.29 -27.67
N GLY A 648 14.00 -9.37 -28.67
CA GLY A 648 13.62 -9.39 -30.08
C GLY A 648 12.82 -8.15 -30.50
N SER A 649 13.03 -7.03 -29.81
CA SER A 649 12.27 -5.79 -29.95
C SER A 649 13.23 -4.61 -29.85
N GLN A 650 13.20 -3.71 -30.83
CA GLN A 650 14.11 -2.57 -30.87
C GLN A 650 13.68 -1.45 -29.92
N TYR A 651 14.66 -0.75 -29.34
CA TYR A 651 14.41 0.48 -28.59
C TYR A 651 13.81 1.57 -29.51
N PRO A 652 12.60 2.10 -29.26
CA PRO A 652 11.89 2.81 -30.32
C PRO A 652 12.25 4.29 -30.48
N LEU A 653 12.99 4.90 -29.55
CA LEU A 653 13.26 6.36 -29.57
C LEU A 653 14.58 6.70 -30.27
N PRO A 654 14.74 7.94 -30.77
CA PRO A 654 15.91 8.33 -31.57
C PRO A 654 17.18 8.63 -30.76
N LYS A 655 17.11 8.58 -29.42
CA LYS A 655 18.20 8.86 -28.49
C LYS A 655 17.92 8.26 -27.12
N MET A 656 18.94 8.13 -26.29
CA MET A 656 18.81 7.85 -24.86
C MET A 656 19.64 8.85 -24.05
N ASP A 657 18.97 9.64 -23.21
CA ASP A 657 19.65 10.51 -22.24
C ASP A 657 19.50 9.91 -20.84
N MET A 658 20.59 9.92 -20.07
CA MET A 658 20.65 9.53 -18.66
C MET A 658 21.19 10.72 -17.86
N VAL A 659 20.49 11.19 -16.83
CA VAL A 659 20.78 12.48 -16.20
C VAL A 659 21.01 12.32 -14.70
N ALA A 660 22.17 12.76 -14.23
CA ALA A 660 22.50 12.83 -12.81
C ALA A 660 21.86 14.07 -12.18
N ILE A 661 20.86 13.87 -11.32
CA ILE A 661 20.11 14.91 -10.62
C ILE A 661 20.67 15.07 -9.18
N PRO A 662 21.06 16.28 -8.76
CA PRO A 662 21.61 16.51 -7.43
C PRO A 662 20.65 16.23 -6.26
N ASP A 663 19.35 16.50 -6.44
CA ASP A 663 18.29 16.24 -5.46
C ASP A 663 17.24 15.32 -6.07
N PHE A 664 17.19 14.07 -5.63
CA PHE A 664 16.35 13.02 -6.18
C PHE A 664 15.91 12.04 -5.10
N ALA A 665 14.60 11.81 -4.97
CA ALA A 665 14.04 11.00 -3.88
C ALA A 665 14.33 9.50 -4.04
N ALA A 666 14.14 8.95 -5.25
CA ALA A 666 14.40 7.54 -5.56
C ALA A 666 15.89 7.30 -5.90
N GLY A 667 16.25 6.09 -6.33
CA GLY A 667 17.59 5.82 -6.91
C GLY A 667 17.69 6.35 -8.34
N ALA A 668 16.68 6.02 -9.15
CA ALA A 668 16.51 6.48 -10.53
C ALA A 668 15.02 6.42 -10.95
N MET A 669 14.72 6.85 -12.17
CA MET A 669 13.39 6.82 -12.79
C MET A 669 13.51 6.69 -14.30
N GLU A 670 12.73 5.78 -14.90
CA GLU A 670 12.95 5.27 -16.24
C GLU A 670 12.42 6.13 -17.40
N ASN A 671 12.16 7.42 -17.17
CA ASN A 671 11.38 8.27 -18.07
C ASN A 671 11.81 8.06 -19.53
N TRP A 672 10.87 7.81 -20.44
CA TRP A 672 11.19 7.17 -21.73
C TRP A 672 12.15 8.04 -22.56
N GLY A 673 13.40 7.59 -22.69
CA GLY A 673 14.48 8.30 -23.38
C GLY A 673 15.16 9.43 -22.61
N LEU A 674 14.76 9.74 -21.38
CA LEU A 674 15.36 10.75 -20.50
C LEU A 674 15.40 10.24 -19.05
N ILE A 675 16.14 9.17 -18.79
CA ILE A 675 16.19 8.51 -17.49
C ILE A 675 16.89 9.44 -16.48
N THR A 676 16.32 9.60 -15.29
CA THR A 676 16.90 10.43 -14.21
C THR A 676 17.47 9.55 -13.09
N TYR A 677 18.58 9.99 -12.48
CA TYR A 677 19.30 9.23 -11.46
C TYR A 677 19.75 10.14 -10.33
N ARG A 678 19.89 9.60 -9.11
CA ARG A 678 20.80 10.20 -8.13
C ARG A 678 22.22 10.22 -8.70
N VAL A 679 22.98 11.27 -8.37
CA VAL A 679 24.39 11.40 -8.78
C VAL A 679 25.21 10.14 -8.46
N VAL A 680 25.01 9.54 -7.29
CA VAL A 680 25.73 8.35 -6.82
C VAL A 680 25.36 7.05 -7.52
N ASP A 681 24.22 7.00 -8.20
CA ASP A 681 23.72 5.83 -8.92
C ASP A 681 24.01 5.91 -10.44
N LEU A 682 24.62 7.00 -10.93
CA LEU A 682 24.99 7.18 -12.33
C LEU A 682 26.46 7.56 -12.56
N LEU A 683 27.03 8.47 -11.74
CA LEU A 683 28.41 8.92 -11.92
C LEU A 683 29.36 8.09 -11.08
N LEU A 684 30.38 7.53 -11.73
CA LEU A 684 31.33 6.61 -11.11
C LEU A 684 32.77 6.98 -11.48
N ASP A 685 33.60 7.29 -10.49
CA ASP A 685 35.06 7.28 -10.67
C ASP A 685 35.57 5.84 -10.52
N GLU A 686 35.91 5.19 -11.62
CA GLU A 686 36.38 3.79 -11.59
C GLU A 686 37.68 3.58 -10.80
N LYS A 687 38.46 4.64 -10.53
CA LYS A 687 39.75 4.52 -9.81
C LYS A 687 39.57 4.53 -8.29
N THR A 688 38.60 5.28 -7.79
CA THR A 688 38.42 5.55 -6.35
C THR A 688 37.11 4.99 -5.79
N SER A 689 36.23 4.46 -6.64
CA SER A 689 34.97 3.87 -6.19
C SER A 689 35.16 2.45 -5.69
N SER A 690 34.35 2.07 -4.70
CA SER A 690 34.35 0.70 -4.17
C SER A 690 33.75 -0.27 -5.18
N ALA A 691 34.09 -1.55 -5.04
CA ALA A 691 33.50 -2.65 -5.82
C ALA A 691 31.96 -2.69 -5.69
N VAL A 692 31.45 -2.41 -4.48
CA VAL A 692 30.01 -2.36 -4.21
C VAL A 692 29.35 -1.18 -4.93
N THR A 693 29.99 -0.02 -4.97
CA THR A 693 29.49 1.15 -5.71
C THR A 693 29.42 0.87 -7.20
N LYS A 694 30.46 0.25 -7.78
CA LYS A 694 30.47 -0.11 -9.21
C LYS A 694 29.35 -1.12 -9.54
N LYS A 695 29.14 -2.14 -8.70
CA LYS A 695 28.03 -3.08 -8.85
C LYS A 695 26.66 -2.37 -8.79
N ARG A 696 26.48 -1.44 -7.85
CA ARG A 696 25.24 -0.66 -7.71
C ARG A 696 24.95 0.21 -8.94
N VAL A 697 25.92 1.01 -9.40
CA VAL A 697 25.74 1.84 -10.61
C VAL A 697 25.41 0.98 -11.83
N ALA A 698 26.10 -0.17 -11.97
CA ALA A 698 25.82 -1.07 -13.08
C ALA A 698 24.39 -1.63 -13.03
N GLU A 699 23.96 -2.10 -11.86
CA GLU A 699 22.62 -2.65 -11.64
C GLU A 699 21.53 -1.60 -11.92
N VAL A 700 21.62 -0.40 -11.34
CA VAL A 700 20.60 0.66 -11.53
C VAL A 700 20.52 1.07 -13.00
N VAL A 701 21.65 1.32 -13.67
CA VAL A 701 21.64 1.64 -15.11
C VAL A 701 20.97 0.53 -15.93
N GLN A 702 21.23 -0.73 -15.60
CA GLN A 702 20.63 -1.87 -16.30
C GLN A 702 19.15 -2.08 -15.97
N HIS A 703 18.71 -1.75 -14.75
CA HIS A 703 17.32 -1.77 -14.29
C HIS A 703 16.50 -0.74 -15.07
N GLU A 704 16.94 0.51 -15.10
CA GLU A 704 16.24 1.60 -15.81
C GLU A 704 16.18 1.37 -17.33
N LEU A 705 17.20 0.75 -17.91
CA LEU A 705 17.20 0.40 -19.32
C LEU A 705 16.27 -0.79 -19.63
N ALA A 706 16.02 -1.68 -18.68
CA ALA A 706 15.03 -2.75 -18.85
C ALA A 706 13.61 -2.18 -18.89
N HIS A 707 13.35 -1.12 -18.13
CA HIS A 707 12.05 -0.46 -18.12
C HIS A 707 11.63 0.15 -19.46
N GLN A 708 12.58 0.40 -20.36
CA GLN A 708 12.27 0.86 -21.72
C GLN A 708 11.39 -0.14 -22.50
N TRP A 709 11.35 -1.41 -22.06
CA TRP A 709 10.38 -2.42 -22.50
C TRP A 709 9.31 -2.71 -21.45
N PHE A 710 9.70 -2.99 -20.20
CA PHE A 710 8.79 -3.33 -19.09
C PHE A 710 8.48 -2.11 -18.21
N GLY A 711 7.39 -1.42 -18.50
CA GLY A 711 7.04 -0.13 -17.91
C GLY A 711 6.68 0.86 -19.02
N ASN A 712 7.58 1.05 -19.98
CA ASN A 712 7.41 2.07 -21.03
C ASN A 712 6.65 1.54 -22.24
N LEU A 713 7.26 0.59 -22.96
CA LEU A 713 6.66 -0.01 -24.15
C LEU A 713 5.39 -0.78 -23.77
N VAL A 714 5.48 -1.64 -22.76
CA VAL A 714 4.35 -2.38 -22.18
C VAL A 714 4.20 -1.95 -20.73
N THR A 715 3.05 -1.37 -20.39
CA THR A 715 2.78 -0.84 -19.04
C THR A 715 1.71 -1.71 -18.37
N MET A 716 1.68 -1.75 -17.05
CA MET A 716 0.52 -2.33 -16.34
C MET A 716 -0.76 -1.52 -16.61
N ASP A 717 -1.92 -2.17 -16.55
CA ASP A 717 -3.23 -1.51 -16.64
C ASP A 717 -3.45 -0.54 -15.48
N PHE A 718 -3.12 -0.97 -14.26
CA PHE A 718 -3.19 -0.15 -13.06
C PHE A 718 -2.12 -0.59 -12.05
N TRP A 719 -1.97 0.16 -10.96
CA TRP A 719 -0.87 0.01 -10.00
C TRP A 719 -0.88 -1.32 -9.24
N ASP A 720 -1.98 -2.08 -9.23
CA ASP A 720 -1.99 -3.47 -8.73
C ASP A 720 -1.06 -4.41 -9.53
N GLY A 721 -0.69 -4.02 -10.76
CA GLY A 721 0.30 -4.70 -11.60
C GLY A 721 1.71 -4.12 -11.52
N LEU A 722 2.05 -3.27 -10.55
CA LEU A 722 3.37 -2.61 -10.43
C LEU A 722 4.56 -3.58 -10.59
N TRP A 723 4.44 -4.78 -10.01
CA TRP A 723 5.49 -5.80 -10.07
C TRP A 723 5.83 -6.26 -11.51
N LEU A 724 4.93 -6.12 -12.48
CA LEU A 724 5.19 -6.46 -13.90
C LEU A 724 6.27 -5.57 -14.50
N LYS A 725 6.43 -4.37 -13.96
CA LYS A 725 7.50 -3.44 -14.26
C LYS A 725 8.70 -3.76 -13.35
N GLU A 726 8.54 -3.61 -12.04
CA GLU A 726 9.67 -3.60 -11.10
C GLU A 726 10.36 -4.96 -10.96
N GLY A 727 9.59 -6.04 -10.74
CA GLY A 727 10.14 -7.39 -10.62
C GLY A 727 10.87 -7.84 -11.89
N PHE A 728 10.37 -7.45 -13.07
CA PHE A 728 11.04 -7.74 -14.35
C PHE A 728 12.34 -6.98 -14.54
N ALA A 729 12.34 -5.68 -14.26
CA ALA A 729 13.54 -4.88 -14.38
C ALA A 729 14.62 -5.34 -13.40
N THR A 730 14.26 -5.67 -12.16
CA THR A 730 15.19 -6.23 -11.17
C THR A 730 15.75 -7.58 -11.64
N TRP A 731 14.92 -8.47 -12.21
CA TRP A 731 15.43 -9.73 -12.73
C TRP A 731 16.35 -9.53 -13.94
N MET A 732 15.99 -8.64 -14.86
CA MET A 732 16.77 -8.37 -16.08
C MET A 732 18.08 -7.62 -15.80
N SER A 733 18.11 -6.74 -14.79
CA SER A 733 19.34 -6.06 -14.38
C SER A 733 20.37 -7.08 -13.90
N TRP A 734 19.97 -8.01 -13.03
CA TRP A 734 20.84 -9.10 -12.59
C TRP A 734 21.21 -10.09 -13.69
N TYR A 735 20.27 -10.42 -14.58
CA TYR A 735 20.53 -11.31 -15.72
C TYR A 735 21.59 -10.72 -16.67
N SER A 736 21.47 -9.43 -17.01
CA SER A 736 22.44 -8.74 -17.86
C SER A 736 23.76 -8.45 -17.14
N SER A 737 23.73 -8.07 -15.86
CA SER A 737 24.93 -7.96 -15.01
C SER A 737 25.72 -9.25 -14.98
N ASN A 738 25.07 -10.39 -14.78
CA ASN A 738 25.74 -11.70 -14.78
C ASN A 738 26.36 -12.04 -16.13
N ALA A 739 25.72 -11.65 -17.24
CA ALA A 739 26.27 -11.85 -18.58
C ALA A 739 27.49 -10.95 -18.87
N PHE A 740 27.51 -9.74 -18.31
CA PHE A 740 28.57 -8.76 -18.55
C PHE A 740 29.75 -8.89 -17.59
N TYR A 741 29.50 -9.34 -16.37
CA TYR A 741 30.44 -9.44 -15.27
C TYR A 741 30.30 -10.81 -14.57
N PRO A 742 30.57 -11.93 -15.26
CA PRO A 742 30.45 -13.27 -14.68
C PRO A 742 31.30 -13.45 -13.41
N GLU A 743 32.40 -12.72 -13.29
CA GLU A 743 33.28 -12.71 -12.12
C GLU A 743 32.62 -12.14 -10.85
N TRP A 744 31.49 -11.43 -10.97
CA TRP A 744 30.72 -10.95 -9.81
C TRP A 744 29.87 -12.04 -9.15
N ARG A 745 29.71 -13.20 -9.80
CA ARG A 745 28.97 -14.36 -9.27
C ARG A 745 27.57 -13.99 -8.79
N ILE A 746 26.85 -13.23 -9.61
CA ILE A 746 25.57 -12.59 -9.26
C ILE A 746 24.57 -13.58 -8.65
N TRP A 747 24.37 -14.74 -9.29
CA TRP A 747 23.38 -15.71 -8.83
C TRP A 747 23.69 -16.35 -7.47
N GLU A 748 24.96 -16.35 -7.07
CA GLU A 748 25.35 -16.81 -5.75
C GLU A 748 25.03 -15.76 -4.68
N GLY A 749 25.35 -14.49 -4.96
CA GLY A 749 25.00 -13.37 -4.08
C GLY A 749 23.50 -13.11 -4.01
N TYR A 750 22.76 -13.40 -5.08
CA TYR A 750 21.30 -13.24 -5.15
C TYR A 750 20.55 -13.97 -4.02
N VAL A 751 21.10 -15.08 -3.51
CA VAL A 751 20.52 -15.83 -2.39
C VAL A 751 20.57 -15.04 -1.09
N THR A 752 21.67 -14.33 -0.84
CA THR A 752 21.91 -13.56 0.39
C THR A 752 21.51 -12.09 0.26
N GLU A 753 21.26 -11.63 -0.96
CA GLU A 753 20.78 -10.29 -1.30
C GLU A 753 19.25 -10.33 -1.55
N ASP A 754 18.80 -10.48 -2.81
CA ASP A 754 17.41 -10.37 -3.21
C ASP A 754 16.47 -11.38 -2.55
N LEU A 755 16.80 -12.68 -2.60
CA LEU A 755 15.95 -13.71 -2.01
C LEU A 755 15.79 -13.50 -0.51
N ARG A 756 16.86 -13.08 0.17
CA ARG A 756 16.81 -12.76 1.60
C ARG A 756 15.93 -11.53 1.86
N SER A 757 16.03 -10.49 1.04
CA SER A 757 15.20 -9.28 1.13
C SER A 757 13.71 -9.63 1.03
N ALA A 758 13.35 -10.36 -0.04
CA ALA A 758 12.00 -10.85 -0.30
C ALA A 758 11.46 -11.71 0.86
N LEU A 759 12.18 -12.76 1.25
CA LEU A 759 11.76 -13.65 2.33
C LEU A 759 11.75 -12.97 3.71
N GLY A 760 12.56 -11.92 3.89
CA GLY A 760 12.60 -11.14 5.13
C GLY A 760 11.30 -10.39 5.34
N LEU A 761 10.87 -9.64 4.33
CA LEU A 761 9.64 -8.84 4.36
C LEU A 761 8.39 -9.72 4.33
N ASP A 762 8.38 -10.73 3.47
CA ASP A 762 7.23 -11.63 3.25
C ASP A 762 6.99 -12.62 4.41
N SER A 763 7.90 -12.63 5.40
CA SER A 763 7.72 -13.37 6.66
C SER A 763 6.92 -12.62 7.73
N LEU A 764 6.61 -11.35 7.51
CA LEU A 764 5.83 -10.53 8.43
C LEU A 764 4.33 -10.76 8.20
N ARG A 765 3.52 -10.65 9.26
CA ARG A 765 2.06 -10.77 9.14
C ARG A 765 1.48 -9.57 8.39
N SER A 766 2.12 -8.42 8.53
CA SER A 766 1.87 -7.16 7.81
C SER A 766 2.34 -7.15 6.34
N SER A 767 2.90 -8.23 5.81
CA SER A 767 3.22 -8.32 4.38
C SER A 767 1.95 -8.34 3.50
N HIS A 768 2.12 -8.26 2.18
CA HIS A 768 1.06 -8.19 1.19
C HIS A 768 1.35 -9.14 0.00
N PRO A 769 0.34 -9.52 -0.81
CA PRO A 769 0.59 -10.29 -2.03
C PRO A 769 1.39 -9.42 -3.03
N ILE A 770 2.03 -10.03 -4.04
CA ILE A 770 2.68 -9.25 -5.10
C ILE A 770 1.64 -8.43 -5.87
N GLU A 771 0.48 -9.03 -6.16
CA GLU A 771 -0.67 -8.34 -6.74
C GLU A 771 -1.53 -7.72 -5.63
N VAL A 772 -1.20 -6.48 -5.26
CA VAL A 772 -1.91 -5.73 -4.20
C VAL A 772 -3.11 -4.99 -4.78
N PRO A 773 -4.32 -5.14 -4.22
CA PRO A 773 -5.44 -4.27 -4.59
C PRO A 773 -5.13 -2.81 -4.22
N VAL A 774 -4.81 -1.99 -5.23
CA VAL A 774 -4.60 -0.54 -5.06
C VAL A 774 -5.92 0.17 -5.35
N LYS A 775 -6.50 0.83 -4.34
CA LYS A 775 -7.78 1.52 -4.52
C LYS A 775 -7.60 2.85 -5.21
N ARG A 776 -6.60 3.62 -4.77
CA ARG A 776 -6.28 4.93 -5.33
C ARG A 776 -4.82 4.98 -5.75
N ALA A 777 -4.56 5.68 -6.84
CA ALA A 777 -3.22 5.75 -7.39
C ALA A 777 -2.20 6.41 -6.43
N ASP A 778 -2.63 7.24 -5.48
CA ASP A 778 -1.76 7.87 -4.47
C ASP A 778 -1.41 6.93 -3.28
N GLU A 779 -1.99 5.73 -3.20
CA GLU A 779 -1.67 4.72 -2.18
C GLU A 779 -0.47 3.83 -2.56
N VAL A 780 -0.04 3.89 -3.82
CA VAL A 780 0.98 2.98 -4.39
C VAL A 780 2.37 3.16 -3.80
N ASN A 781 2.70 4.33 -3.26
CA ASN A 781 4.05 4.61 -2.71
C ASN A 781 4.46 3.63 -1.59
N GLN A 782 3.50 3.05 -0.88
CA GLN A 782 3.77 2.06 0.18
C GLN A 782 4.10 0.66 -0.37
N ILE A 783 3.84 0.36 -1.64
CA ILE A 783 4.10 -0.95 -2.25
C ILE A 783 5.33 -0.95 -3.17
N PHE A 784 6.11 0.15 -3.21
CA PHE A 784 7.46 0.19 -3.75
C PHE A 784 8.45 -0.40 -2.75
N ASP A 785 8.30 -1.70 -2.46
CA ASP A 785 9.03 -2.40 -1.42
C ASP A 785 9.63 -3.73 -1.92
N ALA A 786 10.21 -4.51 -1.00
CA ALA A 786 10.88 -5.74 -1.36
C ALA A 786 9.96 -6.85 -1.92
N ILE A 787 8.64 -6.67 -1.87
CA ILE A 787 7.69 -7.59 -2.48
C ILE A 787 7.58 -7.32 -3.98
N SER A 788 7.38 -6.06 -4.37
CA SER A 788 7.23 -5.68 -5.80
C SER A 788 8.51 -5.90 -6.60
N TYR A 789 9.67 -5.60 -5.99
CA TYR A 789 11.00 -5.72 -6.61
C TYR A 789 11.58 -7.13 -6.43
N GLU A 790 12.08 -7.46 -5.24
CA GLU A 790 12.84 -8.69 -5.02
C GLU A 790 11.98 -9.95 -5.04
N LYS A 791 10.79 -9.98 -4.42
CA LYS A 791 9.91 -11.17 -4.49
C LYS A 791 9.39 -11.37 -5.91
N GLY A 792 9.00 -10.30 -6.62
CA GLY A 792 8.67 -10.34 -8.04
C GLY A 792 9.80 -10.95 -8.88
N SER A 793 11.03 -10.45 -8.72
CA SER A 793 12.24 -10.98 -9.36
C SER A 793 12.50 -12.46 -9.02
N CYS A 794 12.30 -12.86 -7.76
CA CYS A 794 12.45 -14.25 -7.33
C CYS A 794 11.43 -15.18 -7.99
N VAL A 795 10.18 -14.75 -8.14
CA VAL A 795 9.14 -15.51 -8.87
C VAL A 795 9.54 -15.69 -10.33
N LEU A 796 10.03 -14.63 -10.99
CA LEU A 796 10.51 -14.73 -12.38
C LEU A 796 11.71 -15.67 -12.51
N ARG A 797 12.67 -15.61 -11.59
CA ARG A 797 13.81 -16.54 -11.56
C ARG A 797 13.37 -17.99 -11.38
N MET A 798 12.45 -18.25 -10.45
CA MET A 798 11.91 -19.59 -10.19
C MET A 798 11.15 -20.13 -11.42
N ILE A 799 10.30 -19.32 -12.05
CA ILE A 799 9.58 -19.70 -13.27
C ILE A 799 10.55 -19.90 -14.43
N SER A 800 11.55 -19.04 -14.60
CA SER A 800 12.59 -19.19 -15.62
C SER A 800 13.32 -20.52 -15.49
N LYS A 801 13.70 -20.91 -14.27
CA LYS A 801 14.29 -22.24 -14.02
C LYS A 801 13.31 -23.39 -14.29
N TYR A 802 12.05 -23.26 -13.88
CA TYR A 802 11.01 -24.27 -14.11
C TYR A 802 10.70 -24.51 -15.61
N LEU A 803 10.81 -23.48 -16.43
CA LEU A 803 10.55 -23.56 -17.87
C LEU A 803 11.81 -23.83 -18.71
N GLY A 804 12.98 -23.46 -18.19
CA GLY A 804 14.21 -23.28 -18.94
C GLY A 804 14.32 -21.86 -19.52
N GLU A 805 15.49 -21.24 -19.39
CA GLU A 805 15.71 -19.82 -19.72
C GLU A 805 15.35 -19.45 -21.16
N ASP A 806 15.72 -20.28 -22.14
CA ASP A 806 15.42 -20.04 -23.56
C ASP A 806 13.91 -20.01 -23.84
N VAL A 807 13.16 -20.89 -23.18
CA VAL A 807 11.70 -20.99 -23.31
C VAL A 807 11.03 -19.82 -22.60
N PHE A 808 11.54 -19.44 -21.42
CA PHE A 808 11.08 -18.26 -20.70
C PHE A 808 11.27 -16.98 -21.54
N LEU A 809 12.48 -16.74 -22.06
CA LEU A 809 12.76 -15.58 -22.91
C LEU A 809 11.95 -15.60 -24.21
N LYS A 810 11.68 -16.78 -24.79
CA LYS A 810 10.74 -16.89 -25.92
C LYS A 810 9.33 -16.41 -25.55
N GLY A 811 8.80 -16.77 -24.39
CA GLY A 811 7.49 -16.28 -23.94
C GLY A 811 7.50 -14.78 -23.65
N VAL A 812 8.58 -14.25 -23.08
CA VAL A 812 8.78 -12.80 -22.91
C VAL A 812 8.73 -12.05 -24.26
N ARG A 813 9.37 -12.59 -25.31
CA ARG A 813 9.28 -12.01 -26.67
C ARG A 813 7.85 -11.97 -27.19
N ILE A 814 7.09 -13.05 -27.00
CA ILE A 814 5.67 -13.13 -27.40
C ILE A 814 4.85 -12.06 -26.66
N TYR A 815 5.08 -11.90 -25.35
CA TYR A 815 4.42 -10.88 -24.53
C TYR A 815 4.71 -9.46 -25.03
N LEU A 816 5.99 -9.11 -25.22
CA LEU A 816 6.38 -7.77 -25.67
C LEU A 816 5.86 -7.45 -27.08
N ASP A 817 5.93 -8.39 -28.02
CA ASP A 817 5.41 -8.22 -29.39
C ASP A 817 3.90 -7.98 -29.40
N ARG A 818 3.15 -8.75 -28.61
CA ARG A 818 1.68 -8.70 -28.58
C ARG A 818 1.14 -7.43 -27.92
N HIS A 819 1.82 -6.94 -26.89
CA HIS A 819 1.31 -5.86 -26.03
C HIS A 819 2.05 -4.54 -26.18
N ALA A 820 2.98 -4.43 -27.13
CA ALA A 820 3.72 -3.19 -27.42
C ALA A 820 2.79 -1.98 -27.55
N TYR A 821 3.14 -0.89 -26.86
CA TYR A 821 2.38 0.36 -26.77
C TYR A 821 1.03 0.27 -26.06
N GLY A 822 0.71 -0.89 -25.47
CA GLY A 822 -0.52 -1.14 -24.73
C GLY A 822 -0.29 -1.21 -23.22
N ASN A 823 -1.34 -1.67 -22.54
CA ASN A 823 -1.35 -1.98 -21.12
C ASN A 823 -1.66 -3.47 -20.92
N THR A 824 -1.27 -4.03 -19.78
CA THR A 824 -1.33 -5.47 -19.48
C THR A 824 -1.75 -5.75 -18.04
N GLU A 825 -2.37 -6.91 -17.85
CA GLU A 825 -2.59 -7.54 -16.55
C GLU A 825 -1.59 -8.70 -16.37
N THR A 826 -1.43 -9.18 -15.14
CA THR A 826 -0.52 -10.30 -14.79
C THR A 826 -0.77 -11.56 -15.65
N THR A 827 -2.03 -11.83 -15.97
CA THR A 827 -2.47 -12.99 -16.77
C THR A 827 -1.98 -12.95 -18.21
N ASP A 828 -1.74 -11.78 -18.79
CA ASP A 828 -1.23 -11.63 -20.16
C ASP A 828 0.19 -12.22 -20.28
N LEU A 829 1.04 -12.00 -19.26
CA LEU A 829 2.37 -12.58 -19.18
C LEU A 829 2.30 -14.11 -19.03
N TRP A 830 1.45 -14.61 -18.14
CA TRP A 830 1.29 -16.05 -17.93
C TRP A 830 0.78 -16.77 -19.17
N ALA A 831 -0.12 -16.16 -19.93
CA ALA A 831 -0.58 -16.68 -21.20
C ALA A 831 0.57 -16.83 -22.21
N ALA A 832 1.44 -15.82 -22.33
CA ALA A 832 2.58 -15.86 -23.24
C ALA A 832 3.63 -16.92 -22.83
N LEU A 833 3.92 -17.05 -21.53
CA LEU A 833 4.84 -18.08 -21.01
C LEU A 833 4.26 -19.49 -21.14
N SER A 834 2.95 -19.66 -20.96
CA SER A 834 2.25 -20.93 -21.17
C SER A 834 2.26 -21.34 -22.64
N GLU A 835 2.05 -20.40 -23.56
CA GLU A 835 2.15 -20.63 -25.01
C GLU A 835 3.56 -21.08 -25.42
N ALA A 836 4.60 -20.44 -24.88
CA ALA A 836 5.98 -20.76 -25.22
C ALA A 836 6.42 -22.14 -24.70
N SER A 837 5.98 -22.51 -23.49
CA SER A 837 6.42 -23.71 -22.78
C SER A 837 5.54 -24.95 -22.96
N GLY A 838 4.26 -24.76 -23.31
CA GLY A 838 3.25 -25.83 -23.29
C GLY A 838 2.88 -26.29 -21.88
N LYS A 839 3.35 -25.62 -20.82
CA LYS A 839 2.99 -25.86 -19.42
C LYS A 839 1.94 -24.84 -18.96
N ASP A 840 1.11 -25.23 -17.99
CA ASP A 840 0.19 -24.32 -17.31
C ASP A 840 0.96 -23.48 -16.29
N VAL A 841 1.46 -22.32 -16.73
CA VAL A 841 2.28 -21.41 -15.91
C VAL A 841 1.40 -20.65 -14.93
N GLU A 842 0.22 -20.23 -15.36
CA GLU A 842 -0.73 -19.44 -14.55
C GLU A 842 -1.07 -20.18 -13.25
N ARG A 843 -1.41 -21.47 -13.31
CA ARG A 843 -1.73 -22.27 -12.11
C ARG A 843 -0.60 -22.30 -11.07
N VAL A 844 0.66 -22.24 -11.50
CA VAL A 844 1.82 -22.25 -10.60
C VAL A 844 2.09 -20.83 -10.10
N ALA A 845 2.14 -19.86 -11.00
CA ALA A 845 2.57 -18.49 -10.71
C ALA A 845 1.54 -17.72 -9.88
N ASP A 846 0.24 -17.93 -10.12
CA ASP A 846 -0.86 -17.26 -9.40
C ASP A 846 -0.77 -17.44 -7.88
N ILE A 847 -0.32 -18.61 -7.40
CA ILE A 847 -0.19 -18.85 -5.97
C ILE A 847 0.89 -17.95 -5.38
N TRP A 848 1.98 -17.72 -6.10
CA TRP A 848 3.10 -16.88 -5.64
C TRP A 848 2.81 -15.38 -5.76
N THR A 849 1.97 -14.97 -6.71
CA THR A 849 1.65 -13.54 -6.91
C THR A 849 0.42 -13.09 -6.12
N LYS A 850 -0.61 -13.94 -5.99
CA LYS A 850 -1.91 -13.56 -5.39
C LYS A 850 -2.04 -13.93 -3.92
N LYS A 851 -1.10 -14.69 -3.34
CA LYS A 851 -1.11 -15.07 -1.91
C LYS A 851 0.07 -14.44 -1.17
N VAL A 852 -0.19 -14.03 0.07
CA VAL A 852 0.81 -13.46 0.98
C VAL A 852 1.67 -14.57 1.55
N GLY A 853 2.98 -14.33 1.65
CA GLY A 853 3.91 -15.22 2.32
C GLY A 853 4.48 -16.32 1.42
N TYR A 854 5.18 -17.23 2.09
CA TYR A 854 5.86 -18.39 1.53
C TYR A 854 5.91 -19.52 2.58
N PRO A 855 6.22 -20.77 2.20
CA PRO A 855 6.26 -21.86 3.15
C PRO A 855 7.63 -22.04 3.82
N VAL A 856 7.59 -22.51 5.07
CA VAL A 856 8.66 -23.33 5.65
C VAL A 856 8.38 -24.80 5.31
N VAL A 857 9.42 -25.50 4.87
CA VAL A 857 9.37 -26.89 4.44
C VAL A 857 10.15 -27.74 5.44
N ALA A 858 9.43 -28.45 6.30
CA ALA A 858 10.01 -29.37 7.26
C ALA A 858 10.39 -30.70 6.57
N VAL A 859 11.62 -31.16 6.79
CA VAL A 859 12.17 -32.38 6.20
C VAL A 859 12.63 -33.31 7.31
N THR A 860 12.08 -34.52 7.33
CA THR A 860 12.46 -35.59 8.29
C THR A 860 12.77 -36.89 7.54
N GLU A 861 13.60 -37.73 8.12
CA GLU A 861 14.10 -38.96 7.49
C GLU A 861 13.33 -40.18 7.98
N ASP A 862 12.93 -41.05 7.06
CA ASP A 862 12.49 -42.42 7.34
C ASP A 862 13.49 -43.39 6.70
N GLU A 863 14.59 -43.65 7.41
CA GLU A 863 15.66 -44.54 6.96
C GLU A 863 15.14 -45.96 6.66
N SER A 864 14.08 -46.40 7.36
CA SER A 864 13.51 -47.75 7.16
C SER A 864 12.88 -47.93 5.78
N LYS A 865 12.43 -46.84 5.16
CA LYS A 865 11.78 -46.83 3.83
C LYS A 865 12.65 -46.25 2.73
N GLY A 866 13.82 -45.68 3.04
CA GLY A 866 14.62 -44.98 2.04
C GLY A 866 13.99 -43.67 1.57
N THR A 867 13.22 -43.00 2.44
CA THR A 867 12.44 -41.81 2.08
C THR A 867 12.64 -40.65 3.05
N ILE A 868 12.49 -39.42 2.56
CA ILE A 868 12.27 -38.24 3.39
C ILE A 868 10.77 -37.89 3.40
N HIS A 869 10.26 -37.53 4.56
CA HIS A 869 8.94 -36.93 4.71
C HIS A 869 9.07 -35.41 4.64
N VAL A 870 8.34 -34.79 3.72
CA VAL A 870 8.40 -33.35 3.44
C VAL A 870 7.04 -32.73 3.69
N LYS A 871 7.00 -31.67 4.51
CA LYS A 871 5.77 -30.98 4.90
C LYS A 871 5.91 -29.46 4.75
N GLN A 872 4.91 -28.80 4.18
CA GLN A 872 4.89 -27.34 4.04
C GLN A 872 3.87 -26.68 4.97
N ASN A 873 4.27 -25.56 5.58
CA ASN A 873 3.40 -24.67 6.35
C ASN A 873 3.82 -23.22 6.07
N ARG A 874 2.91 -22.25 6.12
CA ARG A 874 3.27 -20.83 6.00
C ARG A 874 4.32 -20.47 7.03
N PHE A 875 5.36 -19.77 6.60
CA PHE A 875 6.36 -19.22 7.50
C PHE A 875 5.93 -17.83 7.97
N LEU A 876 5.85 -17.63 9.29
CA LEU A 876 5.80 -16.31 9.91
C LEU A 876 6.99 -16.15 10.85
N ARG A 877 7.60 -14.97 10.82
CA ARG A 877 8.74 -14.60 11.67
C ARG A 877 8.42 -14.66 13.16
N THR A 878 7.15 -14.51 13.52
CA THR A 878 6.64 -14.60 14.91
C THR A 878 6.30 -16.03 15.33
N ALA A 879 6.32 -16.99 14.41
CA ALA A 879 5.99 -18.41 14.60
C ALA A 879 4.63 -18.68 15.29
N ASP A 880 3.67 -17.78 15.13
CA ASP A 880 2.32 -17.84 15.69
C ASP A 880 1.25 -17.90 14.58
N VAL A 881 1.54 -18.67 13.52
CA VAL A 881 0.66 -18.89 12.36
C VAL A 881 -0.66 -19.49 12.83
N LYS A 882 -1.77 -18.85 12.49
CA LYS A 882 -3.12 -19.37 12.78
C LYS A 882 -3.58 -20.33 11.68
N PRO A 883 -4.52 -21.27 11.97
CA PRO A 883 -5.00 -22.23 10.98
C PRO A 883 -5.51 -21.58 9.68
N GLU A 884 -6.25 -20.48 9.78
CA GLU A 884 -6.76 -19.71 8.64
C GLU A 884 -5.66 -19.01 7.82
N GLU A 885 -4.49 -18.78 8.42
CA GLU A 885 -3.32 -18.18 7.75
C GLU A 885 -2.47 -19.21 7.02
N ASP A 886 -2.65 -20.50 7.33
CA ASP A 886 -1.86 -21.62 6.78
C ASP A 886 -2.63 -22.42 5.73
N GLU A 887 -3.77 -21.94 5.21
CA GLU A 887 -4.57 -22.69 4.24
C GLU A 887 -3.90 -22.83 2.86
N VAL A 888 -3.03 -21.88 2.50
CA VAL A 888 -2.40 -21.83 1.18
C VAL A 888 -1.40 -22.97 1.04
N LEU A 889 -1.54 -23.75 -0.03
CA LEU A 889 -0.57 -24.75 -0.47
C LEU A 889 0.24 -24.19 -1.63
N TYR A 890 1.54 -24.06 -1.43
CA TYR A 890 2.46 -23.56 -2.44
C TYR A 890 2.96 -24.72 -3.31
N PRO A 891 3.18 -24.51 -4.61
CA PRO A 891 3.85 -25.49 -5.46
C PRO A 891 5.36 -25.43 -5.17
N VAL A 892 5.83 -26.29 -4.26
CA VAL A 892 7.22 -26.32 -3.79
C VAL A 892 8.05 -27.24 -4.68
N PHE A 893 8.88 -26.66 -5.55
CA PHE A 893 9.88 -27.41 -6.32
C PHE A 893 11.05 -27.82 -5.40
N LEU A 894 11.24 -29.12 -5.21
CA LEU A 894 12.18 -29.63 -4.20
C LEU A 894 13.64 -29.49 -4.61
N ASN A 895 13.96 -29.55 -5.90
CA ASN A 895 15.34 -29.52 -6.41
C ASN A 895 16.27 -30.38 -5.55
N LEU A 896 15.92 -31.67 -5.40
CA LEU A 896 16.59 -32.59 -4.48
C LEU A 896 17.99 -32.93 -5.02
N ARG A 897 19.03 -32.43 -4.36
CA ARG A 897 20.42 -32.75 -4.64
C ARG A 897 20.85 -34.00 -3.91
N THR A 898 21.51 -34.90 -4.62
CA THR A 898 22.14 -36.13 -4.12
C THR A 898 23.52 -36.27 -4.74
N LYS A 899 24.26 -37.36 -4.43
CA LYS A 899 25.55 -37.65 -5.08
C LYS A 899 25.42 -37.88 -6.59
N ASP A 900 24.24 -38.28 -7.07
CA ASP A 900 23.96 -38.58 -8.48
C ASP A 900 23.53 -37.34 -9.30
N GLY A 901 23.36 -36.19 -8.66
CA GLY A 901 22.91 -34.95 -9.29
C GLY A 901 21.68 -34.33 -8.63
N ILE A 902 21.04 -33.38 -9.35
CA ILE A 902 19.86 -32.64 -8.90
C ILE A 902 18.61 -33.19 -9.61
N GLN A 903 17.58 -33.54 -8.83
CA GLN A 903 16.27 -33.93 -9.35
C GLN A 903 15.34 -32.71 -9.36
N GLU A 904 15.13 -32.13 -10.55
CA GLU A 904 14.40 -30.86 -10.76
C GLU A 904 12.89 -31.05 -10.98
N ASP A 905 12.44 -32.28 -11.25
CA ASP A 905 11.05 -32.62 -11.55
C ASP A 905 10.19 -32.92 -10.30
N LEU A 906 10.82 -33.02 -9.13
CA LEU A 906 10.12 -33.26 -7.87
C LEU A 906 9.45 -31.99 -7.33
N ALA A 907 8.14 -32.06 -7.10
CA ALA A 907 7.37 -30.97 -6.50
C ALA A 907 6.39 -31.46 -5.43
N LEU A 908 6.27 -30.71 -4.34
CA LEU A 908 5.24 -30.87 -3.33
C LEU A 908 4.12 -29.85 -3.58
N ASN A 909 2.97 -30.34 -4.05
CA ASN A 909 1.75 -29.53 -4.29
C ASN A 909 0.65 -29.78 -3.26
N VAL A 910 0.94 -30.61 -2.26
CA VAL A 910 0.03 -30.98 -1.15
C VAL A 910 0.68 -30.60 0.17
N ARG A 911 -0.05 -30.74 1.28
CA ARG A 911 0.46 -30.39 2.62
C ARG A 911 1.75 -31.14 2.97
N GLU A 912 1.77 -32.44 2.73
CA GLU A 912 2.91 -33.30 3.04
C GLU A 912 2.94 -34.54 2.12
N ALA A 913 4.14 -35.03 1.82
CA ALA A 913 4.37 -36.24 1.02
C ALA A 913 5.77 -36.83 1.30
N ASP A 914 5.94 -38.11 0.96
CA ASP A 914 7.22 -38.81 1.07
C ASP A 914 7.94 -38.87 -0.28
N PHE A 915 9.26 -38.63 -0.28
CA PHE A 915 10.12 -38.66 -1.46
C PHE A 915 11.28 -39.61 -1.25
N LYS A 916 11.65 -40.38 -2.28
CA LYS A 916 12.77 -41.32 -2.20
C LYS A 916 14.10 -40.58 -2.15
N VAL A 917 14.98 -41.03 -1.26
CA VAL A 917 16.37 -40.58 -1.20
C VAL A 917 17.27 -41.82 -1.29
N PRO A 918 18.14 -41.91 -2.32
CA PRO A 918 18.95 -43.10 -2.55
C PRO A 918 20.04 -43.30 -1.48
N ASP A 919 20.50 -42.21 -0.86
CA ASP A 919 21.59 -42.21 0.11
C ASP A 919 21.37 -41.10 1.17
N PHE A 920 21.29 -41.49 2.45
CA PHE A 920 21.14 -40.56 3.55
C PHE A 920 22.47 -39.93 4.00
N ASP A 921 23.62 -40.39 3.51
CA ASP A 921 24.90 -39.72 3.78
C ASP A 921 24.88 -38.29 3.23
N PHE A 922 24.28 -38.10 2.05
CA PHE A 922 24.19 -36.79 1.40
C PHE A 922 22.90 -36.61 0.61
N TYR A 923 22.08 -35.65 1.08
CA TYR A 923 21.05 -35.02 0.27
C TYR A 923 20.81 -33.57 0.75
N LYS A 924 20.28 -32.72 -0.14
CA LYS A 924 19.85 -31.35 0.16
C LYS A 924 18.61 -31.01 -0.68
N VAL A 925 17.54 -30.60 -0.02
CA VAL A 925 16.35 -29.98 -0.64
C VAL A 925 16.61 -28.49 -0.87
N ASN A 926 16.00 -27.91 -1.91
CA ASN A 926 16.22 -26.56 -2.42
C ASN A 926 17.66 -26.34 -2.91
N SER A 927 18.13 -27.19 -3.82
CA SER A 927 19.46 -26.99 -4.41
C SER A 927 19.57 -25.63 -5.11
N GLY A 928 20.67 -24.93 -4.86
CA GLY A 928 20.95 -23.60 -5.41
C GLY A 928 20.02 -22.49 -4.90
N HIS A 929 19.24 -22.76 -3.83
CA HIS A 929 18.25 -21.86 -3.24
C HIS A 929 17.44 -21.09 -4.30
N SER A 930 16.80 -21.86 -5.17
CA SER A 930 16.04 -21.35 -6.31
C SER A 930 14.53 -21.34 -6.08
N GLY A 931 14.05 -22.11 -5.11
CA GLY A 931 12.69 -22.04 -4.63
C GLY A 931 12.51 -20.98 -3.54
N ILE A 932 11.33 -20.35 -3.54
CA ILE A 932 10.94 -19.30 -2.61
C ILE A 932 10.37 -19.95 -1.33
N TYR A 933 11.22 -20.65 -0.58
CA TYR A 933 10.84 -21.30 0.67
C TYR A 933 12.07 -21.53 1.55
N ARG A 934 11.82 -21.72 2.85
CA ARG A 934 12.86 -22.07 3.83
C ARG A 934 12.82 -23.54 4.16
N THR A 935 13.97 -24.19 4.26
CA THR A 935 14.03 -25.61 4.61
C THR A 935 14.37 -25.80 6.08
N SER A 936 13.50 -26.48 6.82
CA SER A 936 13.71 -26.85 8.22
C SER A 936 14.12 -28.31 8.32
N TYR A 937 15.38 -28.54 8.71
CA TYR A 937 15.94 -29.85 8.97
C TYR A 937 16.02 -30.14 10.48
N THR A 938 16.11 -31.42 10.83
CA THR A 938 16.49 -31.83 12.19
C THR A 938 17.92 -31.38 12.53
N SER A 939 18.24 -31.25 13.82
CA SER A 939 19.57 -30.83 14.27
C SER A 939 20.67 -31.79 13.79
N GLU A 940 20.39 -33.09 13.76
CA GLU A 940 21.31 -34.12 13.27
C GLU A 940 21.59 -33.96 11.77
N ARG A 941 20.55 -33.68 10.97
CA ARG A 941 20.71 -33.44 9.53
C ARG A 941 21.43 -32.12 9.26
N LEU A 942 21.15 -31.05 10.00
CA LEU A 942 21.91 -29.80 9.89
C LEU A 942 23.40 -30.00 10.18
N GLN A 943 23.73 -30.78 11.23
CA GLN A 943 25.13 -31.09 11.54
C GLN A 943 25.80 -31.89 10.42
N ARG A 944 25.11 -32.89 9.86
CA ARG A 944 25.60 -33.64 8.68
C ARG A 944 25.79 -32.72 7.47
N LEU A 945 24.87 -31.79 7.22
CA LEU A 945 25.00 -30.81 6.14
C LEU A 945 26.19 -29.86 6.35
N GLY A 946 26.49 -29.47 7.60
CA GLY A 946 27.71 -28.72 7.93
C GLY A 946 28.99 -29.52 7.66
N GLN A 947 29.00 -30.82 7.95
CA GLN A 947 30.12 -31.71 7.60
C GLN A 947 30.25 -31.89 6.08
N ASN A 948 29.13 -32.03 5.38
CA ASN A 948 29.07 -32.13 3.92
C ASN A 948 29.51 -30.82 3.23
N ALA A 949 29.23 -29.67 3.84
CA ALA A 949 29.78 -28.38 3.43
C ALA A 949 31.32 -28.39 3.50
N LYS A 950 31.91 -28.79 4.64
CA LYS A 950 33.38 -28.92 4.78
C LYS A 950 33.99 -29.94 3.80
N ALA A 951 33.24 -30.98 3.46
CA ALA A 951 33.65 -31.99 2.47
C ALA A 951 33.50 -31.53 1.01
N GLY A 952 33.02 -30.30 0.76
CA GLY A 952 32.86 -29.75 -0.59
C GLY A 952 31.68 -30.29 -1.39
N LEU A 953 30.69 -30.91 -0.73
CA LEU A 953 29.52 -31.52 -1.41
C LEU A 953 28.40 -30.51 -1.74
N LEU A 954 28.45 -29.32 -1.16
CA LEU A 954 27.44 -28.26 -1.31
C LEU A 954 28.02 -27.08 -2.10
N GLY A 955 27.25 -26.52 -3.04
CA GLY A 955 27.59 -25.28 -3.74
C GLY A 955 27.57 -24.06 -2.80
N VAL A 956 28.07 -22.91 -3.27
CA VAL A 956 28.11 -21.68 -2.47
C VAL A 956 26.71 -21.24 -2.07
N GLU A 957 25.77 -21.29 -3.01
CA GLU A 957 24.35 -20.97 -2.78
C GLU A 957 23.72 -21.89 -1.75
N ASP A 958 24.07 -23.18 -1.79
CA ASP A 958 23.56 -24.18 -0.85
C ASP A 958 24.06 -23.91 0.57
N ARG A 959 25.34 -23.56 0.74
CA ARG A 959 25.91 -23.23 2.05
C ARG A 959 25.36 -21.92 2.60
N ALA A 960 25.39 -20.86 1.80
CA ALA A 960 24.88 -19.55 2.19
C ALA A 960 23.38 -19.59 2.52
N GLY A 961 22.56 -20.16 1.64
CA GLY A 961 21.10 -20.22 1.88
C GLY A 961 20.73 -21.14 3.04
N MET A 962 21.47 -22.22 3.31
CA MET A 962 21.24 -23.05 4.49
C MET A 962 21.50 -22.28 5.78
N ILE A 963 22.53 -21.44 5.81
CA ILE A 963 22.83 -20.56 6.95
C ILE A 963 21.75 -19.48 7.09
N ALA A 964 21.28 -18.91 5.98
CA ALA A 964 20.17 -17.96 5.96
C ALA A 964 18.88 -18.57 6.53
N ASP A 965 18.56 -19.80 6.13
CA ASP A 965 17.40 -20.56 6.62
C ASP A 965 17.54 -20.88 8.11
N ALA A 966 18.66 -21.45 8.54
CA ALA A 966 18.89 -21.77 9.94
C ALA A 966 18.79 -20.52 10.83
N GLY A 967 19.34 -19.38 10.38
CA GLY A 967 19.25 -18.13 11.13
C GLY A 967 17.85 -17.56 11.21
N ALA A 968 17.08 -17.60 10.11
CA ALA A 968 15.68 -17.16 10.11
C ALA A 968 14.78 -18.07 10.95
N LEU A 969 14.97 -19.39 10.86
CA LEU A 969 14.22 -20.40 11.63
C LEU A 969 14.53 -20.31 13.12
N ALA A 970 15.79 -20.08 13.50
CA ALA A 970 16.20 -19.83 14.88
C ALA A 970 15.57 -18.53 15.42
N ALA A 971 15.66 -17.43 14.67
CA ALA A 971 15.05 -16.17 15.09
C ALA A 971 13.54 -16.30 15.30
N ALA A 972 12.84 -17.00 14.41
CA ALA A 972 11.40 -17.20 14.50
C ALA A 972 10.99 -18.22 15.58
N GLY A 973 11.83 -19.21 15.89
CA GLY A 973 11.55 -20.24 16.91
C GLY A 973 11.15 -21.61 16.37
N TYR A 974 11.32 -21.84 15.07
CA TYR A 974 11.22 -23.17 14.48
C TYR A 974 12.44 -24.04 14.83
N GLN A 975 13.55 -23.41 15.23
CA GLN A 975 14.77 -24.05 15.69
C GLN A 975 15.34 -23.30 16.90
N LYS A 976 16.24 -23.94 17.66
CA LYS A 976 16.92 -23.31 18.80
C LYS A 976 18.10 -22.43 18.32
N THR A 977 18.33 -21.33 19.01
CA THR A 977 19.47 -20.43 18.73
C THR A 977 20.82 -21.10 18.98
N SER A 978 20.95 -21.95 20.01
CA SER A 978 22.14 -22.78 20.23
C SER A 978 22.50 -23.67 19.04
N GLY A 979 21.50 -24.15 18.29
CA GLY A 979 21.70 -24.91 17.05
C GLY A 979 22.34 -24.06 15.95
N LEU A 980 21.87 -22.83 15.76
CA LEU A 980 22.49 -21.86 14.85
C LEU A 980 23.93 -21.55 15.27
N LEU A 981 24.17 -21.23 16.54
CA LEU A 981 25.51 -20.90 17.04
C LEU A 981 26.51 -22.05 16.81
N SER A 982 26.08 -23.29 17.05
CA SER A 982 26.88 -24.48 16.81
C SER A 982 27.13 -24.73 15.32
N LEU A 983 26.15 -24.45 14.45
CA LEU A 983 26.32 -24.50 13.01
C LEU A 983 27.38 -23.49 12.55
N LEU A 984 27.25 -22.22 12.98
CA LEU A 984 28.17 -21.15 12.60
C LEU A 984 29.60 -21.43 13.07
N GLN A 985 29.78 -21.94 14.30
CA GLN A 985 31.10 -22.36 14.81
C GLN A 985 31.76 -23.40 13.89
N GLY A 986 30.96 -24.25 13.23
CA GLY A 986 31.43 -25.22 12.25
C GLY A 986 31.83 -24.63 10.88
N PHE A 987 31.76 -23.32 10.65
CA PHE A 987 32.18 -22.67 9.39
C PHE A 987 33.46 -21.83 9.55
N ASP A 988 34.20 -22.02 10.63
CA ASP A 988 35.52 -21.42 10.93
C ASP A 988 36.55 -21.48 9.78
N SER A 989 36.42 -22.47 8.90
CA SER A 989 37.33 -22.79 7.80
C SER A 989 36.72 -22.53 6.41
N GLU A 990 35.60 -21.81 6.33
CA GLU A 990 34.98 -21.44 5.05
C GLU A 990 35.89 -20.47 4.25
N ASP A 991 35.89 -20.61 2.92
CA ASP A 991 36.76 -19.83 2.03
C ASP A 991 35.99 -18.90 1.10
N GLU A 992 34.66 -19.00 1.06
CA GLU A 992 33.82 -18.22 0.16
C GLU A 992 33.25 -16.96 0.82
N PHE A 993 33.51 -15.81 0.18
CA PHE A 993 33.03 -14.50 0.59
C PHE A 993 31.52 -14.46 0.86
N ILE A 994 30.72 -15.03 -0.03
CA ILE A 994 29.25 -14.97 0.02
C ILE A 994 28.71 -15.72 1.25
N VAL A 995 29.36 -16.83 1.61
CA VAL A 995 28.99 -17.60 2.80
C VAL A 995 29.37 -16.81 4.06
N TRP A 996 30.55 -16.19 4.10
CA TRP A 996 30.98 -15.33 5.20
C TRP A 996 30.09 -14.09 5.40
N ASP A 997 29.64 -13.48 4.30
CA ASP A 997 28.71 -12.35 4.36
C ASP A 997 27.43 -12.75 5.12
N GLU A 998 26.85 -13.91 4.76
CA GLU A 998 25.66 -14.42 5.45
C GLU A 998 25.94 -14.85 6.90
N ILE A 999 27.07 -15.52 7.18
CA ILE A 999 27.49 -15.88 8.55
C ILE A 999 27.53 -14.64 9.44
N THR A 1000 28.27 -13.62 9.01
CA THR A 1000 28.48 -12.41 9.82
C THR A 1000 27.18 -11.61 9.99
N LEU A 1001 26.27 -11.71 9.02
CA LEU A 1001 24.95 -11.10 9.12
C LEU A 1001 24.03 -11.85 10.09
N ARG A 1002 24.07 -13.19 10.15
CA ARG A 1002 23.35 -13.95 11.18
C ARG A 1002 23.83 -13.61 12.58
N VAL A 1003 25.15 -13.49 12.77
CA VAL A 1003 25.74 -13.05 14.05
C VAL A 1003 25.30 -11.63 14.40
N ALA A 1004 25.30 -10.71 13.42
CA ALA A 1004 24.81 -9.34 13.64
C ALA A 1004 23.34 -9.34 14.06
N SER A 1005 22.47 -10.08 13.37
CA SER A 1005 21.04 -10.16 13.72
C SER A 1005 20.80 -10.69 15.14
N LEU A 1006 21.63 -11.63 15.61
CA LEU A 1006 21.55 -12.13 16.99
C LEU A 1006 21.97 -11.04 17.99
N ARG A 1007 23.09 -10.36 17.73
CA ARG A 1007 23.59 -9.28 18.60
C ARG A 1007 22.63 -8.09 18.66
N ASP A 1008 21.99 -7.75 17.54
CA ASP A 1008 20.99 -6.70 17.48
C ASP A 1008 19.74 -7.04 18.30
N ALA A 1009 19.34 -8.31 18.34
CA ALA A 1009 18.24 -8.76 19.21
C ALA A 1009 18.64 -8.71 20.70
N TRP A 1010 19.90 -8.95 21.04
CA TRP A 1010 20.41 -8.94 22.43
C TRP A 1010 20.93 -7.58 22.91
N VAL A 1011 20.80 -6.51 22.10
CA VAL A 1011 21.43 -5.20 22.38
C VAL A 1011 21.02 -4.57 23.73
N PHE A 1012 19.84 -4.92 24.25
CA PHE A 1012 19.34 -4.43 25.53
C PHE A 1012 19.56 -5.40 26.71
N GLU A 1013 20.12 -6.59 26.47
CA GLU A 1013 20.38 -7.62 27.47
C GLU A 1013 21.64 -7.34 28.32
N GLU A 1014 21.90 -8.21 29.31
CA GLU A 1014 23.02 -8.09 30.26
C GLU A 1014 24.38 -7.90 29.55
N ASP A 1015 25.20 -6.97 30.07
CA ASP A 1015 26.48 -6.59 29.46
C ASP A 1015 27.47 -7.76 29.35
N ASP A 1016 27.44 -8.71 30.28
CA ASP A 1016 28.28 -9.92 30.26
C ASP A 1016 27.91 -10.84 29.09
N VAL A 1017 26.62 -11.06 28.83
CA VAL A 1017 26.12 -11.83 27.68
C VAL A 1017 26.48 -11.13 26.37
N ASN A 1018 26.31 -9.80 26.30
CA ASN A 1018 26.70 -9.02 25.12
C ASN A 1018 28.22 -9.09 24.84
N LYS A 1019 29.05 -9.05 25.89
CA LYS A 1019 30.51 -9.26 25.79
C LYS A 1019 30.85 -10.69 25.36
N ALA A 1020 30.15 -11.69 25.87
CA ALA A 1020 30.34 -13.09 25.49
C ALA A 1020 29.97 -13.35 24.01
N LEU A 1021 28.85 -12.79 23.53
CA LEU A 1021 28.48 -12.85 22.11
C LEU A 1021 29.50 -12.14 21.20
N LYS A 1022 30.05 -11.01 21.65
CA LYS A 1022 31.14 -10.32 20.96
C LYS A 1022 32.41 -11.19 20.94
N ALA A 1023 32.73 -11.87 22.03
CA ALA A 1023 33.87 -12.79 22.12
C ALA A 1023 33.71 -13.99 21.18
N PHE A 1024 32.51 -14.58 21.10
CA PHE A 1024 32.19 -15.63 20.11
C PHE A 1024 32.39 -15.13 18.67
N GLN A 1025 31.86 -13.95 18.33
CA GLN A 1025 32.07 -13.38 17.00
C GLN A 1025 33.56 -13.19 16.69
N ARG A 1026 34.34 -12.70 17.67
CA ARG A 1026 35.79 -12.52 17.51
C ARG A 1026 36.49 -13.86 17.22
N ASP A 1027 36.19 -14.89 18.01
CA ASP A 1027 36.73 -16.24 17.81
C ASP A 1027 36.41 -16.79 16.41
N LEU A 1028 35.21 -16.52 15.91
CA LEU A 1028 34.77 -16.95 14.59
C LEU A 1028 35.49 -16.24 13.43
N VAL A 1029 35.79 -14.95 13.54
CA VAL A 1029 36.28 -14.13 12.40
C VAL A 1029 37.77 -13.82 12.42
N SER A 1030 38.41 -13.82 13.60
CA SER A 1030 39.79 -13.33 13.77
C SER A 1030 40.81 -14.14 12.99
N GLU A 1031 40.73 -15.48 13.01
CA GLU A 1031 41.72 -16.31 12.31
C GLU A 1031 41.68 -16.05 10.80
N LYS A 1032 40.50 -16.18 10.18
CA LYS A 1032 40.33 -15.94 8.74
C LYS A 1032 40.68 -14.51 8.34
N ALA A 1033 40.30 -13.50 9.15
CA ALA A 1033 40.66 -12.10 8.88
C ALA A 1033 42.18 -11.87 8.88
N ASN A 1034 42.91 -12.51 9.79
CA ASN A 1034 44.37 -12.44 9.87
C ASN A 1034 45.06 -13.25 8.76
N GLU A 1035 44.48 -14.39 8.38
CA GLU A 1035 44.95 -15.23 7.27
C GLU A 1035 44.92 -14.46 5.94
N ILE A 1036 43.77 -13.85 5.60
CA ILE A 1036 43.60 -13.16 4.31
C ILE A 1036 44.17 -11.74 4.33
N GLY A 1037 44.26 -11.12 5.50
CA GLY A 1037 44.73 -9.75 5.72
C GLY A 1037 43.84 -8.67 5.10
N TRP A 1038 44.27 -7.42 5.21
CA TRP A 1038 43.53 -6.23 4.76
C TRP A 1038 44.33 -5.36 3.77
N ASN A 1039 45.43 -5.88 3.24
CA ASN A 1039 46.12 -5.21 2.13
C ASN A 1039 45.41 -5.55 0.81
N ILE A 1040 44.78 -4.55 0.21
CA ILE A 1040 44.10 -4.66 -1.08
C ILE A 1040 45.04 -4.17 -2.18
N SER A 1041 45.33 -5.05 -3.12
CA SER A 1041 46.25 -4.84 -4.25
C SER A 1041 45.51 -4.86 -5.58
N SER A 1042 46.16 -4.38 -6.65
CA SER A 1042 45.59 -4.44 -8.01
C SER A 1042 45.48 -5.84 -8.59
N SER A 1043 46.14 -6.84 -7.99
CA SER A 1043 46.00 -8.26 -8.37
C SER A 1043 44.81 -8.96 -7.68
N ASP A 1044 44.19 -8.33 -6.68
CA ASP A 1044 43.00 -8.88 -6.04
C ASP A 1044 41.78 -8.72 -6.96
N ASP A 1045 41.09 -9.81 -7.25
CA ASP A 1045 39.85 -9.77 -8.01
C ASP A 1045 38.68 -9.14 -7.22
N PHE A 1046 37.54 -8.96 -7.89
CA PHE A 1046 36.35 -8.35 -7.31
C PHE A 1046 35.90 -9.00 -5.99
N THR A 1047 35.96 -10.33 -5.91
CA THR A 1047 35.51 -11.10 -4.75
C THR A 1047 36.53 -11.00 -3.62
N ALA A 1048 37.82 -11.13 -3.92
CA ALA A 1048 38.91 -11.04 -2.95
C ALA A 1048 38.94 -9.66 -2.26
N GLN A 1049 38.76 -8.58 -3.02
CA GLN A 1049 38.70 -7.22 -2.46
C GLN A 1049 37.57 -7.06 -1.44
N ARG A 1050 36.37 -7.57 -1.77
CA ARG A 1050 35.21 -7.54 -0.86
C ARG A 1050 35.42 -8.43 0.35
N PHE A 1051 36.05 -9.59 0.17
CA PHE A 1051 36.29 -10.53 1.25
C PHE A 1051 37.25 -9.98 2.31
N LYS A 1052 38.39 -9.44 1.87
CA LYS A 1052 39.34 -8.75 2.76
C LYS A 1052 38.66 -7.62 3.53
N ALA A 1053 37.86 -6.80 2.84
CA ALA A 1053 37.16 -5.67 3.46
C ALA A 1053 36.11 -6.12 4.50
N LEU A 1054 35.30 -7.12 4.17
CA LEU A 1054 34.32 -7.70 5.09
C LEU A 1054 35.01 -8.22 6.35
N MET A 1055 35.99 -9.12 6.20
CA MET A 1055 36.62 -9.77 7.35
C MET A 1055 37.40 -8.78 8.21
N PHE A 1056 38.11 -7.83 7.59
CA PHE A 1056 38.77 -6.74 8.31
C PHE A 1056 37.79 -5.96 9.18
N GLY A 1057 36.67 -5.49 8.60
CA GLY A 1057 35.69 -4.72 9.33
C GLY A 1057 35.02 -5.53 10.45
N LYS A 1058 34.68 -6.79 10.18
CA LYS A 1058 34.04 -7.67 11.18
C LYS A 1058 34.98 -8.05 12.32
N ALA A 1059 36.28 -8.21 12.07
CA ALA A 1059 37.28 -8.45 13.12
C ALA A 1059 37.59 -7.18 13.92
N ALA A 1060 37.80 -6.04 13.25
CA ALA A 1060 38.12 -4.77 13.89
C ALA A 1060 36.99 -4.28 14.80
N ILE A 1061 35.72 -4.44 14.38
CA ILE A 1061 34.56 -4.00 15.18
C ILE A 1061 34.35 -4.87 16.43
N VAL A 1062 34.94 -6.07 16.51
CA VAL A 1062 34.88 -6.95 17.69
C VAL A 1062 36.17 -6.98 18.52
N GLU A 1063 37.02 -5.96 18.36
CA GLU A 1063 38.28 -5.80 19.12
C GLU A 1063 39.28 -6.93 18.87
N ASP A 1064 39.39 -7.40 17.62
CA ASP A 1064 40.63 -8.02 17.21
C ASP A 1064 41.76 -6.96 17.28
N GLU A 1065 42.78 -7.22 18.09
CA GLU A 1065 43.84 -6.24 18.38
C GLU A 1065 44.58 -5.78 17.12
N SER A 1066 44.83 -6.70 16.18
CA SER A 1066 45.60 -6.42 14.98
C SER A 1066 44.78 -5.62 13.96
N ALA A 1067 43.53 -6.03 13.71
CA ALA A 1067 42.65 -5.34 12.79
C ALA A 1067 42.22 -3.97 13.32
N LYS A 1068 41.92 -3.86 14.63
CA LYS A 1068 41.59 -2.58 15.27
C LYS A 1068 42.77 -1.61 15.21
N LYS A 1069 43.98 -2.06 15.56
CA LYS A 1069 45.18 -1.23 15.44
C LYS A 1069 45.41 -0.76 14.01
N ALA A 1070 45.27 -1.65 13.04
CA ALA A 1070 45.40 -1.30 11.63
C ALA A 1070 44.36 -0.26 11.19
N ALA A 1071 43.10 -0.33 11.66
CA ALA A 1071 42.10 0.68 11.33
C ALA A 1071 42.52 2.09 11.77
N PHE A 1072 43.06 2.24 12.98
CA PHE A 1072 43.58 3.53 13.47
C PHE A 1072 44.83 3.99 12.70
N GLU A 1073 45.77 3.10 12.39
CA GLU A 1073 46.96 3.43 11.60
C GLU A 1073 46.63 3.88 10.17
N LEU A 1074 45.68 3.20 9.51
CA LEU A 1074 45.20 3.56 8.17
C LEU A 1074 44.48 4.91 8.21
N PHE A 1075 43.63 5.13 9.21
CA PHE A 1075 42.93 6.40 9.39
C PHE A 1075 43.89 7.56 9.67
N GLU A 1076 44.90 7.36 10.54
CA GLU A 1076 45.91 8.38 10.85
C GLU A 1076 46.69 8.80 9.60
N LYS A 1077 47.11 7.84 8.76
CA LYS A 1077 47.77 8.15 7.48
C LYS A 1077 46.84 8.93 6.55
N PHE A 1078 45.58 8.52 6.46
CA PHE A 1078 44.57 9.16 5.62
C PHE A 1078 44.35 10.64 5.99
N ILE A 1079 44.18 10.94 7.28
CA ILE A 1079 43.95 12.33 7.72
C ILE A 1079 45.23 13.19 7.65
N ASN A 1080 46.41 12.57 7.61
CA ASN A 1080 47.71 13.23 7.43
C ASN A 1080 48.11 13.43 5.96
N GLY A 1081 47.21 13.16 5.01
CA GLY A 1081 47.36 13.49 3.58
C GLY A 1081 47.60 12.30 2.66
N ASP A 1082 47.80 11.10 3.19
CA ASP A 1082 47.89 9.87 2.39
C ASP A 1082 46.49 9.33 2.09
N ARG A 1083 45.82 9.93 1.10
CA ARG A 1083 44.45 9.58 0.70
C ARG A 1083 44.30 8.12 0.27
N GLU A 1084 45.37 7.50 -0.22
CA GLU A 1084 45.37 6.11 -0.68
C GLU A 1084 45.50 5.11 0.48
N ALA A 1085 45.91 5.56 1.67
CA ALA A 1085 46.04 4.70 2.85
C ALA A 1085 44.74 3.98 3.21
N VAL A 1086 43.58 4.61 3.01
CA VAL A 1086 42.27 3.98 3.23
C VAL A 1086 41.68 3.64 1.87
N GLN A 1087 41.90 2.40 1.43
CA GLN A 1087 41.33 1.89 0.18
C GLN A 1087 39.79 2.00 0.21
N PRO A 1088 39.13 2.36 -0.91
CA PRO A 1088 37.68 2.59 -0.95
C PRO A 1088 36.77 1.52 -0.34
N ASN A 1089 37.10 0.22 -0.51
CA ASN A 1089 36.36 -0.90 0.07
C ASN A 1089 36.52 -0.98 1.60
N LEU A 1090 37.65 -0.50 2.15
CA LEU A 1090 37.90 -0.48 3.60
C LEU A 1090 37.32 0.75 4.29
N ARG A 1091 37.01 1.81 3.54
CA ARG A 1091 36.66 3.13 4.08
C ARG A 1091 35.52 3.09 5.10
N SER A 1092 34.42 2.41 4.78
CA SER A 1092 33.28 2.29 5.70
C SER A 1092 33.66 1.56 6.99
N SER A 1093 34.47 0.49 6.89
CA SER A 1093 34.94 -0.25 8.05
C SER A 1093 35.91 0.57 8.90
N VAL A 1094 36.88 1.25 8.29
CA VAL A 1094 37.84 2.10 9.00
C VAL A 1094 37.10 3.22 9.74
N PHE A 1095 36.24 3.97 9.05
CA PHE A 1095 35.49 5.08 9.66
C PHE A 1095 34.56 4.59 10.77
N GLY A 1096 33.81 3.50 10.55
CA GLY A 1096 32.96 2.92 11.58
C GLY A 1096 33.74 2.47 12.82
N VAL A 1097 34.91 1.85 12.65
CA VAL A 1097 35.76 1.38 13.77
C VAL A 1097 36.36 2.54 14.55
N VAL A 1098 36.94 3.54 13.89
CA VAL A 1098 37.53 4.70 14.59
C VAL A 1098 36.48 5.54 15.29
N LEU A 1099 35.24 5.60 14.79
CA LEU A 1099 34.15 6.28 15.49
C LEU A 1099 33.56 5.44 16.63
N THR A 1100 33.58 4.12 16.51
CA THR A 1100 33.15 3.22 17.60
C THR A 1100 34.08 3.27 18.80
N TYR A 1101 35.40 3.42 18.57
CA TYR A 1101 36.44 3.29 19.60
C TYR A 1101 37.28 4.54 19.85
N GLY A 1102 37.20 5.55 18.99
CA GLY A 1102 37.88 6.83 19.12
C GLY A 1102 37.04 7.86 19.87
N GLY A 1103 37.36 9.13 19.69
CA GLY A 1103 36.68 10.24 20.36
C GLY A 1103 36.42 11.42 19.42
N GLU A 1104 36.41 12.61 20.01
CA GLU A 1104 36.06 13.84 19.29
C GLU A 1104 37.02 14.16 18.12
N ALA A 1105 38.31 13.81 18.23
CA ALA A 1105 39.29 14.07 17.18
C ALA A 1105 38.96 13.28 15.90
N GLU A 1106 38.69 11.98 16.03
CA GLU A 1106 38.29 11.11 14.91
C GLU A 1106 36.94 11.54 14.34
N TYR A 1107 35.98 11.89 15.20
CA TYR A 1107 34.67 12.42 14.78
C TYR A 1107 34.81 13.67 13.91
N ASN A 1108 35.58 14.65 14.37
CA ASN A 1108 35.79 15.89 13.63
C ASN A 1108 36.51 15.65 12.29
N ALA A 1109 37.42 14.68 12.24
CA ALA A 1109 38.10 14.31 10.99
C ALA A 1109 37.16 13.64 9.98
N VAL A 1110 36.29 12.72 10.41
CA VAL A 1110 35.27 12.10 9.52
C VAL A 1110 34.21 13.13 9.10
N LEU A 1111 33.80 14.03 10.00
CA LEU A 1111 32.87 15.11 9.65
C LEU A 1111 33.47 16.04 8.59
N LYS A 1112 34.75 16.42 8.75
CA LYS A 1112 35.46 17.23 7.76
C LYS A 1112 35.54 16.52 6.41
N GLU A 1113 35.71 15.19 6.40
CA GLU A 1113 35.65 14.41 5.16
C GLU A 1113 34.30 14.56 4.45
N TYR A 1114 33.19 14.46 5.18
CA TYR A 1114 31.85 14.70 4.61
C TYR A 1114 31.69 16.09 4.01
N GLU A 1115 32.25 17.11 4.66
CA GLU A 1115 32.12 18.52 4.26
C GLU A 1115 33.02 18.89 3.07
N THR A 1116 34.14 18.18 2.88
CA THR A 1116 35.19 18.59 1.93
C THR A 1116 35.49 17.59 0.81
N ALA A 1117 35.06 16.34 0.93
CA ALA A 1117 35.25 15.36 -0.13
C ALA A 1117 34.52 15.77 -1.41
N LYS A 1118 35.17 15.57 -2.55
CA LYS A 1118 34.63 15.95 -3.86
C LYS A 1118 33.61 14.94 -4.38
N GLN A 1119 33.75 13.67 -4.02
CA GLN A 1119 32.91 12.58 -4.52
C GLN A 1119 31.76 12.29 -3.56
N SER A 1120 30.54 12.20 -4.11
CA SER A 1120 29.33 11.90 -3.32
C SER A 1120 29.40 10.55 -2.60
N SER A 1121 30.06 9.53 -3.16
CA SER A 1121 30.25 8.22 -2.53
C SER A 1121 31.12 8.30 -1.25
N GLU A 1122 32.17 9.11 -1.26
CA GLU A 1122 33.03 9.37 -0.10
C GLU A 1122 32.25 10.13 0.99
N ARG A 1123 31.54 11.19 0.59
CA ARG A 1123 30.67 11.96 1.48
C ARG A 1123 29.63 11.08 2.17
N ASN A 1124 28.91 10.26 1.40
CA ASN A 1124 27.89 9.35 1.95
C ASN A 1124 28.47 8.33 2.92
N THR A 1125 29.68 7.83 2.63
CA THR A 1125 30.38 6.92 3.55
C THR A 1125 30.73 7.60 4.87
N ALA A 1126 31.25 8.83 4.82
CA ALA A 1126 31.59 9.62 5.99
C ALA A 1126 30.34 9.97 6.82
N LEU A 1127 29.29 10.49 6.18
CA LEU A 1127 28.02 10.85 6.81
C LEU A 1127 27.38 9.66 7.52
N ARG A 1128 27.26 8.51 6.83
CA ARG A 1128 26.73 7.27 7.43
C ARG A 1128 27.54 6.81 8.64
N SER A 1129 28.85 7.04 8.60
CA SER A 1129 29.74 6.58 9.67
C SER A 1129 29.59 7.38 10.97
N LEU A 1130 29.13 8.64 10.92
CA LEU A 1130 28.98 9.49 12.11
C LEU A 1130 28.14 8.83 13.23
N GLY A 1131 27.12 8.07 12.86
CA GLY A 1131 26.25 7.37 13.83
C GLY A 1131 26.94 6.27 14.65
N PHE A 1132 28.15 5.81 14.27
CA PHE A 1132 28.87 4.81 15.06
C PHE A 1132 29.50 5.37 16.33
N ALA A 1133 29.58 6.69 16.49
CA ALA A 1133 30.05 7.32 17.71
C ALA A 1133 29.14 7.00 18.91
N LYS A 1134 29.74 6.59 20.03
CA LYS A 1134 29.03 6.19 21.25
C LYS A 1134 29.01 7.25 22.35
N ASP A 1135 29.87 8.27 22.24
CA ASP A 1135 29.89 9.36 23.19
C ASP A 1135 28.56 10.15 23.13
N PRO A 1136 27.89 10.40 24.28
CA PRO A 1136 26.58 11.07 24.29
C PRO A 1136 26.57 12.46 23.62
N GLU A 1137 27.65 13.24 23.72
CA GLU A 1137 27.72 14.56 23.08
C GLU A 1137 27.91 14.41 21.57
N LEU A 1138 28.67 13.42 21.11
CA LEU A 1138 28.81 13.12 19.68
C LEU A 1138 27.52 12.56 19.06
N ILE A 1139 26.75 11.75 19.78
CA ILE A 1139 25.42 11.29 19.36
C ILE A 1139 24.48 12.49 19.18
N LYS A 1140 24.43 13.40 20.17
CA LYS A 1140 23.62 14.61 20.11
C LYS A 1140 24.04 15.51 18.93
N ARG A 1141 25.35 15.67 18.70
CA ARG A 1141 25.88 16.40 17.54
C ARG A 1141 25.46 15.75 16.22
N THR A 1142 25.51 14.42 16.12
CA THR A 1142 25.08 13.67 14.93
C THR A 1142 23.60 13.91 14.63
N LEU A 1143 22.73 13.75 15.64
CA LEU A 1143 21.30 13.99 15.53
C LEU A 1143 20.98 15.43 15.12
N ALA A 1144 21.64 16.42 15.74
CA ALA A 1144 21.46 17.83 15.38
C ALA A 1144 21.93 18.13 13.95
N TYR A 1145 23.04 17.51 13.51
CA TYR A 1145 23.62 17.73 12.19
C TYR A 1145 22.69 17.23 11.07
N THR A 1146 21.89 16.19 11.31
CA THR A 1146 20.92 15.67 10.33
C THR A 1146 19.89 16.70 9.87
N LEU A 1147 19.53 17.66 10.73
CA LEU A 1147 18.58 18.72 10.42
C LEU A 1147 19.25 20.00 9.91
N SER A 1148 20.58 20.05 9.85
CA SER A 1148 21.30 21.21 9.33
C SER A 1148 21.18 21.35 7.81
N ASP A 1149 21.46 22.55 7.30
CA ASP A 1149 21.51 22.83 5.85
C ASP A 1149 22.67 22.12 5.14
N ASN A 1150 23.62 21.54 5.89
CA ASN A 1150 24.73 20.77 5.33
C ASN A 1150 24.32 19.36 4.90
N VAL A 1151 23.20 18.84 5.41
CA VAL A 1151 22.67 17.52 5.06
C VAL A 1151 21.45 17.69 4.17
N LYS A 1152 21.54 17.18 2.94
CA LYS A 1152 20.41 17.18 2.01
C LYS A 1152 19.28 16.32 2.60
N THR A 1153 18.04 16.73 2.34
CA THR A 1153 16.85 16.02 2.87
C THR A 1153 16.87 14.53 2.50
N GLN A 1154 17.28 14.19 1.28
CA GLN A 1154 17.39 12.83 0.79
C GLN A 1154 18.43 11.94 1.50
N ASP A 1155 19.32 12.52 2.33
CA ASP A 1155 20.43 11.84 3.01
C ASP A 1155 20.26 11.83 4.54
N ILE A 1156 19.17 12.40 5.06
CA ILE A 1156 18.91 12.56 6.51
C ILE A 1156 18.98 11.24 7.28
N TYR A 1157 18.60 10.13 6.65
CA TYR A 1157 18.55 8.80 7.25
C TYR A 1157 19.94 8.16 7.42
N MET A 1158 20.95 8.59 6.66
CA MET A 1158 22.25 7.94 6.61
C MET A 1158 22.98 7.86 7.96
N PRO A 1159 23.18 8.98 8.69
CA PRO A 1159 23.85 8.91 10.00
C PRO A 1159 22.97 8.23 11.06
N LEU A 1160 21.64 8.29 10.91
CA LEU A 1160 20.70 7.67 11.84
C LEU A 1160 20.76 6.15 11.80
N ALA A 1161 21.03 5.58 10.62
CA ALA A 1161 21.25 4.14 10.48
C ALA A 1161 22.46 3.66 11.30
N GLY A 1162 23.52 4.47 11.42
CA GLY A 1162 24.69 4.14 12.24
C GLY A 1162 24.39 4.10 13.75
N LEU A 1163 23.47 4.96 14.23
CA LEU A 1163 23.06 4.99 15.64
C LEU A 1163 22.38 3.70 16.10
N ARG A 1164 21.88 2.88 15.17
CA ARG A 1164 21.26 1.59 15.47
C ARG A 1164 22.27 0.51 15.90
N ALA A 1165 23.56 0.76 15.71
CA ALA A 1165 24.62 -0.22 16.00
C ALA A 1165 24.93 -0.37 17.50
N HIS A 1166 24.35 0.48 18.36
CA HIS A 1166 24.59 0.47 19.82
C HIS A 1166 23.37 0.97 20.60
N LYS A 1167 23.29 0.54 21.87
CA LYS A 1167 22.13 0.77 22.75
C LYS A 1167 21.85 2.26 22.97
N GLU A 1168 22.91 3.03 23.21
CA GLU A 1168 22.85 4.46 23.49
C GLU A 1168 22.29 5.24 22.30
N GLY A 1169 22.73 4.91 21.09
CA GLY A 1169 22.25 5.52 19.85
C GLY A 1169 20.79 5.20 19.55
N VAL A 1170 20.35 3.95 19.74
CA VAL A 1170 18.93 3.56 19.56
C VAL A 1170 18.01 4.38 20.46
N LEU A 1171 18.36 4.51 21.75
CA LEU A 1171 17.55 5.27 22.72
C LEU A 1171 17.54 6.77 22.39
N ALA A 1172 18.70 7.35 22.08
CA ALA A 1172 18.82 8.77 21.75
C ALA A 1172 18.07 9.13 20.45
N LEU A 1173 18.15 8.27 19.44
CA LEU A 1173 17.45 8.45 18.17
C LEU A 1173 15.94 8.52 18.38
N TRP A 1174 15.36 7.58 19.13
CA TRP A 1174 13.92 7.58 19.37
C TRP A 1174 13.46 8.79 20.20
N GLY A 1175 14.22 9.16 21.23
CA GLY A 1175 13.95 10.39 21.99
C GLY A 1175 13.95 11.63 21.10
N TRP A 1176 14.95 11.74 20.23
CA TRP A 1176 15.06 12.85 19.28
C TRP A 1176 13.94 12.88 18.24
N VAL A 1177 13.49 11.72 17.72
CA VAL A 1177 12.34 11.66 16.81
C VAL A 1177 11.08 12.19 17.49
N LYS A 1178 10.82 11.79 18.75
CA LYS A 1178 9.66 12.29 19.51
C LYS A 1178 9.71 13.81 19.69
N GLU A 1179 10.88 14.36 19.97
CA GLU A 1179 11.08 15.81 20.14
C GLU A 1179 10.95 16.61 18.83
N ASN A 1180 11.34 16.02 17.70
CA ASN A 1180 11.45 16.72 16.41
C ASN A 1180 10.39 16.30 15.39
N TRP A 1181 9.37 15.54 15.80
CA TRP A 1181 8.39 14.94 14.89
C TRP A 1181 7.73 15.96 13.95
N ASP A 1182 7.28 17.10 14.48
CA ASP A 1182 6.59 18.11 13.67
C ASP A 1182 7.53 18.73 12.62
N VAL A 1183 8.83 18.84 12.91
CA VAL A 1183 9.86 19.28 11.96
C VAL A 1183 10.09 18.21 10.90
N LEU A 1184 10.18 16.95 11.31
CA LEU A 1184 10.37 15.81 10.42
C LEU A 1184 9.20 15.66 9.45
N THR A 1185 7.96 15.70 9.92
CA THR A 1185 6.77 15.58 9.04
C THR A 1185 6.57 16.78 8.12
N LYS A 1186 7.14 17.94 8.46
CA LYS A 1186 7.13 19.10 7.57
C LYS A 1186 8.18 18.97 6.47
N ARG A 1187 9.34 18.41 6.79
CA ARG A 1187 10.46 18.22 5.85
C ARG A 1187 10.28 16.97 4.98
N LEU A 1188 9.58 15.97 5.51
CA LEU A 1188 9.27 14.68 4.90
C LEU A 1188 7.75 14.48 4.98
N PRO A 1189 6.97 15.12 4.10
CA PRO A 1189 5.52 15.06 4.18
C PRO A 1189 4.99 13.62 3.99
N PRO A 1190 3.87 13.28 4.67
CA PRO A 1190 3.20 11.99 4.50
C PRO A 1190 2.91 11.65 3.04
N GLY A 1191 3.15 10.38 2.67
CA GLY A 1191 3.01 9.91 1.28
C GLY A 1191 4.32 9.94 0.49
N MET A 1192 5.39 10.57 1.00
CA MET A 1192 6.76 10.32 0.55
C MET A 1192 7.33 9.09 1.25
N SER A 1193 8.01 8.22 0.50
CA SER A 1193 8.66 7.01 1.02
C SER A 1193 9.63 7.29 2.19
N LEU A 1194 10.35 8.42 2.13
CA LEU A 1194 11.38 8.74 3.11
C LEU A 1194 10.86 8.95 4.55
N LEU A 1195 9.58 9.31 4.74
CA LEU A 1195 9.00 9.38 6.09
C LEU A 1195 8.82 7.97 6.68
N GLY A 1196 8.36 7.02 5.88
CA GLY A 1196 8.22 5.61 6.27
C GLY A 1196 9.58 5.01 6.67
N ASP A 1197 10.63 5.28 5.88
CA ASP A 1197 12.01 4.88 6.19
C ASP A 1197 12.48 5.42 7.55
N MET A 1198 12.19 6.69 7.84
CA MET A 1198 12.54 7.32 9.11
C MET A 1198 11.83 6.66 10.30
N VAL A 1199 10.55 6.29 10.13
CA VAL A 1199 9.80 5.54 11.14
C VAL A 1199 10.41 4.16 11.35
N ALA A 1200 10.69 3.42 10.29
CA ALA A 1200 11.28 2.09 10.38
C ALA A 1200 12.68 2.11 11.03
N ILE A 1201 13.55 3.06 10.65
CA ILE A 1201 14.92 3.21 11.18
C ILE A 1201 14.90 3.52 12.68
N SER A 1202 13.98 4.39 13.12
CA SER A 1202 13.93 4.86 14.51
C SER A 1202 13.27 3.88 15.49
N THR A 1203 12.47 2.93 14.99
CA THR A 1203 11.66 2.06 15.86
C THR A 1203 12.06 0.58 15.81
N SER A 1204 12.43 0.03 14.64
CA SER A 1204 12.61 -1.42 14.44
C SER A 1204 13.76 -2.06 15.23
N SER A 1205 14.60 -1.25 15.90
CA SER A 1205 15.72 -1.71 16.72
C SER A 1205 15.31 -2.12 18.14
N PHE A 1206 14.09 -1.78 18.58
CA PHE A 1206 13.58 -2.14 19.89
C PHE A 1206 13.23 -3.63 20.03
N THR A 1207 13.29 -4.13 21.27
CA THR A 1207 13.19 -5.57 21.57
C THR A 1207 12.31 -5.89 22.78
N HIS A 1208 11.91 -4.90 23.58
CA HIS A 1208 11.12 -5.09 24.80
C HIS A 1208 9.66 -4.59 24.69
N ALA A 1209 8.80 -5.06 25.60
CA ALA A 1209 7.36 -4.77 25.58
C ALA A 1209 7.05 -3.28 25.76
N ASP A 1210 7.68 -2.67 26.75
CA ASP A 1210 7.54 -1.25 27.10
C ASP A 1210 7.97 -0.33 25.96
N GLN A 1211 9.03 -0.71 25.23
CA GLN A 1211 9.47 0.00 24.04
C GLN A 1211 8.44 -0.08 22.90
N ILE A 1212 7.81 -1.26 22.71
CA ILE A 1212 6.73 -1.45 21.73
C ILE A 1212 5.52 -0.60 22.09
N ASP A 1213 5.15 -0.55 23.37
CA ASP A 1213 4.01 0.22 23.84
C ASP A 1213 4.25 1.73 23.73
N ASP A 1214 5.48 2.21 23.96
CA ASP A 1214 5.87 3.61 23.74
C ASP A 1214 5.77 4.02 22.26
N VAL A 1215 6.23 3.17 21.33
CA VAL A 1215 6.09 3.41 19.89
C VAL A 1215 4.61 3.46 19.47
N LYS A 1216 3.80 2.51 19.93
CA LYS A 1216 2.35 2.49 19.63
C LYS A 1216 1.66 3.74 20.14
N SER A 1217 1.88 4.09 21.41
CA SER A 1217 1.25 5.25 22.05
C SER A 1217 1.60 6.55 21.32
N PHE A 1218 2.86 6.69 20.88
CA PHE A 1218 3.30 7.87 20.14
C PHE A 1218 2.56 8.02 18.79
N PHE A 1219 2.45 6.94 18.01
CA PHE A 1219 1.79 7.02 16.70
C PHE A 1219 0.25 6.96 16.76
N GLU A 1220 -0.33 6.45 17.85
CA GLU A 1220 -1.76 6.61 18.14
C GLU A 1220 -2.13 8.09 18.29
N GLU A 1221 -1.28 8.89 18.95
CA GLU A 1221 -1.47 10.34 19.10
C GLU A 1221 -1.22 11.12 17.79
N LYS A 1222 -0.11 10.82 17.09
CA LYS A 1222 0.32 11.56 15.90
C LYS A 1222 -0.41 11.17 14.62
N GLY A 1223 -0.99 9.97 14.57
CA GLY A 1223 -1.51 9.38 13.34
C GLY A 1223 -0.39 8.75 12.49
N ASN A 1224 -0.78 7.84 11.60
CA ASN A 1224 0.15 7.05 10.78
C ASN A 1224 -0.15 7.12 9.28
N LYS A 1225 -0.95 8.10 8.84
CA LYS A 1225 -1.34 8.24 7.43
C LYS A 1225 -0.11 8.42 6.55
N GLY A 1226 0.03 7.62 5.50
CA GLY A 1226 1.12 7.69 4.53
C GLY A 1226 2.39 6.92 4.92
N PHE A 1227 2.36 6.16 6.02
CA PHE A 1227 3.43 5.24 6.45
C PHE A 1227 2.88 4.09 7.30
N GLU A 1228 1.59 3.75 7.12
CA GLU A 1228 0.89 2.75 7.93
C GLU A 1228 1.58 1.38 7.84
N LEU A 1229 1.99 1.02 6.63
CA LEU A 1229 2.63 -0.26 6.34
C LEU A 1229 4.00 -0.36 7.03
N GLU A 1230 4.85 0.66 6.91
CA GLU A 1230 6.19 0.68 7.50
C GLU A 1230 6.13 0.63 9.03
N LEU A 1231 5.15 1.31 9.64
CA LEU A 1231 4.92 1.23 11.09
C LEU A 1231 4.49 -0.19 11.49
N ALA A 1232 3.56 -0.81 10.77
CA ALA A 1232 3.11 -2.16 11.05
C ALA A 1232 4.25 -3.19 10.92
N GLN A 1233 5.05 -3.08 9.86
CA GLN A 1233 6.23 -3.91 9.63
C GLN A 1233 7.27 -3.74 10.75
N SER A 1234 7.50 -2.50 11.20
CA SER A 1234 8.40 -2.23 12.32
C SER A 1234 7.93 -2.87 13.62
N LEU A 1235 6.63 -2.77 13.93
CA LEU A 1235 6.02 -3.39 15.10
C LEU A 1235 6.11 -4.93 15.04
N ASP A 1236 5.88 -5.54 13.88
CA ASP A 1236 6.07 -6.99 13.67
C ASP A 1236 7.53 -7.40 13.92
N ALA A 1237 8.50 -6.61 13.42
CA ALA A 1237 9.92 -6.87 13.62
C ALA A 1237 10.33 -6.78 15.10
N MET A 1238 9.83 -5.76 15.82
CA MET A 1238 10.05 -5.60 17.27
C MET A 1238 9.43 -6.77 18.05
N LYS A 1239 8.21 -7.18 17.68
CA LYS A 1239 7.53 -8.31 18.30
C LYS A 1239 8.27 -9.63 18.09
N ALA A 1240 8.80 -9.85 16.88
CA ALA A 1240 9.61 -11.03 16.58
C ALA A 1240 10.88 -11.08 17.46
N LYS A 1241 11.59 -9.96 17.63
CA LYS A 1241 12.77 -9.89 18.52
C LYS A 1241 12.39 -10.12 19.98
N GLN A 1242 11.30 -9.54 20.45
CA GLN A 1242 10.78 -9.78 21.80
C GLN A 1242 10.50 -11.27 22.05
N ASN A 1243 9.80 -11.92 21.13
CA ASN A 1243 9.48 -13.35 21.23
C ASN A 1243 10.75 -14.21 21.20
N TRP A 1244 11.74 -13.83 20.38
CA TRP A 1244 13.02 -14.51 20.31
C TRP A 1244 13.76 -14.45 21.64
N LEU A 1245 13.89 -13.27 22.24
CA LEU A 1245 14.51 -13.08 23.56
C LEU A 1245 13.79 -13.86 24.65
N ALA A 1246 12.46 -13.75 24.72
CA ALA A 1246 11.65 -14.41 25.73
C ALA A 1246 11.83 -15.94 25.74
N ARG A 1247 12.11 -16.53 24.56
CA ARG A 1247 12.28 -17.98 24.37
C ARG A 1247 13.73 -18.43 24.59
N ASP A 1248 14.70 -17.71 24.02
CA ASP A 1248 16.07 -18.23 23.83
C ASP A 1248 17.12 -17.54 24.69
N LYS A 1249 16.79 -16.54 25.52
CA LYS A 1249 17.77 -15.84 26.38
C LYS A 1249 18.61 -16.82 27.22
N GLU A 1250 17.96 -17.80 27.86
CA GLU A 1250 18.63 -18.79 28.69
C GLU A 1250 19.38 -19.86 27.85
N ASP A 1251 18.83 -20.27 26.70
CA ASP A 1251 19.49 -21.20 25.76
C ASP A 1251 20.83 -20.63 25.27
N VAL A 1252 20.84 -19.35 24.89
CA VAL A 1252 22.06 -18.63 24.47
C VAL A 1252 23.04 -18.50 25.63
N LYS A 1253 22.58 -18.11 26.82
CA LYS A 1253 23.44 -17.97 28.01
C LYS A 1253 24.12 -19.30 28.38
N GLN A 1254 23.38 -20.40 28.34
CA GLN A 1254 23.92 -21.73 28.60
C GLN A 1254 24.92 -22.17 27.53
N TRP A 1255 24.62 -21.95 26.25
CA TRP A 1255 25.53 -22.28 25.17
C TRP A 1255 26.86 -21.51 25.29
N LEU A 1256 26.78 -20.22 25.62
CA LEU A 1256 27.97 -19.37 25.83
C LEU A 1256 28.82 -19.88 27.01
N ALA A 1257 28.20 -20.25 28.13
CA ALA A 1257 28.90 -20.80 29.29
C ALA A 1257 29.56 -22.16 28.97
N GLN A 1258 28.85 -23.05 28.27
CA GLN A 1258 29.37 -24.37 27.86
C GLN A 1258 30.57 -24.25 26.92
N ASN A 1259 30.58 -23.22 26.07
CA ASN A 1259 31.67 -22.92 25.14
C ASN A 1259 32.70 -21.93 25.72
N LYS A 1260 32.65 -21.62 27.02
CA LYS A 1260 33.63 -20.80 27.76
C LYS A 1260 33.74 -19.34 27.31
N TYR A 1261 32.64 -18.75 26.82
CA TYR A 1261 32.55 -17.31 26.54
C TYR A 1261 31.97 -16.51 27.72
N LEU A 1262 31.29 -17.17 28.66
CA LEU A 1262 30.67 -16.57 29.86
C LEU A 1262 31.30 -17.12 31.16
#